data_AF-A0A918R7A5-F1
#
_entry.id   AF-A0A918R7A5-F1
#
_cell.length_a   1.000
_cell.length_b   1.000
_cell.length_c   1.000
_cell.angle_alpha   90.00
_cell.angle_beta   90.00
_cell.angle_gamma   90.00
#
_symmetry.space_group_name_H-M   'P 1'
#
loop_
_entity.id
_entity.type
_entity.pdbx_description
1 polymer ?
#
loop_
_entity_poly.entity_id
_entity_poly.type
_entity_poly.pdbx_seq_one_letter_code
_entity_poly.pdbx_strand_id
1 'polypeptide(L)'
;MRQIDTRLIQTAVIGGPDSDQPVILPEQPHNLDEFLRRFGKDNFWCGRLLGGCGERLQAKRCVKKVCHFAHEPRPGRTECRRTTHSADGADHLFIKAHVVRWLAAQGYAAQGELRSLGHCHGDAVDFRLSRAKTQLRFELHPEDYRSWRRAADSLGAKEGRIEWVFGPDDALTRDMVARRGYALRVRCETEDDDRRVLIGTVTDGKGTVWAPLEQCRMTDDGLVTPALEELRAKGAVRDGAGHDPLPGSMPLPGGQVVFAVDTEAAPPVSSPFAAAGRYLVPGFVKPPGSRIVRAHLSLPDTVPAPTDQYVYRLAGPVRLLVTDVVEGGGSRWAVRADHLVRLNGLDAERTGLWRPGVALDERYAPAPGASGVCERTPLAEPAPKERKAPETAPRQPAVVLRGVLEEVAAKGTTITWSELTERLGKWVDDAPNSKRQDLLVEVDKPRVPDRPLLSVLVVTHLGRPLPYLGQVLRRLGVAAPATEAALQQWAAAQIEKTHAAYGGRRARVPAAPSPGADQAVAKGRAPSESDLRHAHRKRAEIREKLEEAARTRARTKGTRAQRLTQAMQRGEEHLRRYEEVRSHQRVLHAWLGEGDRVLDLLDRLIGRPITVITVEKEHRVAPPEPGQDRTPGPKPVKKKNPNLKKIRRLLGELSQTHRHRPTQDLLRLLDEIGKQCDQLAQPLPVAEAKQVRRWRRVLEPQRSAEHAARPATAPRNTTAGAGRTAEPPQGDRLPAESIGKLAVTVRGILEELARAGSAPLSWRDLRRRAGGQLPPLHPDDQSALLVAVDRDTPADEPLLSTLVDGSDVAPHRLYRQVRLGLGREPVADTELDAHRAMEVLRLRQIWRHRR
;
A
#
# COMPACT_ATOMS: atom_id res chain seq x y z
N MET A 1 18.64 0.21 36.18
CA MET A 1 18.06 -0.93 35.44
C MET A 1 19.19 -1.78 34.89
N ARG A 2 19.19 -3.11 35.07
CA ARG A 2 20.22 -3.99 34.49
C ARG A 2 19.93 -4.20 32.99
N GLN A 3 20.94 -4.08 32.15
CA GLN A 3 20.82 -4.27 30.71
C GLN A 3 20.68 -5.77 30.41
N ILE A 4 19.47 -6.22 30.06
CA ILE A 4 19.17 -7.63 29.78
C ILE A 4 19.87 -8.04 28.47
N ASP A 5 20.60 -9.17 28.49
CA ASP A 5 21.26 -9.72 27.31
C ASP A 5 20.23 -10.42 26.40
N THR A 6 19.74 -9.70 25.40
CA THR A 6 18.68 -10.14 24.47
C THR A 6 19.09 -11.27 23.51
N ARG A 7 20.31 -11.83 23.65
CA ARG A 7 20.84 -12.91 22.82
C ARG A 7 20.54 -14.31 23.36
N LEU A 8 19.84 -14.39 24.50
CA LEU A 8 19.56 -15.62 25.23
C LEU A 8 18.05 -15.94 25.20
N ILE A 9 17.69 -17.20 24.99
CA ILE A 9 16.28 -17.61 24.87
C ILE A 9 15.65 -17.64 26.28
N GLN A 10 14.77 -16.69 26.59
CA GLN A 10 14.09 -16.66 27.90
C GLN A 10 12.78 -17.48 27.94
N THR A 11 12.15 -17.79 26.80
CA THR A 11 10.83 -18.43 26.76
C THR A 11 10.80 -19.74 25.98
N ALA A 12 9.98 -20.68 26.45
CA ALA A 12 9.75 -21.99 25.84
C ALA A 12 8.25 -22.33 25.90
N VAL A 13 7.89 -23.51 25.36
CA VAL A 13 6.57 -24.12 25.60
C VAL A 13 6.74 -25.49 26.27
N ILE A 14 5.71 -25.95 26.98
CA ILE A 14 5.65 -27.26 27.65
C ILE A 14 4.59 -28.18 27.00
N GLY A 15 4.69 -29.50 27.17
CA GLY A 15 3.78 -30.48 26.55
C GLY A 15 4.02 -30.80 25.06
N GLY A 16 4.95 -30.11 24.39
CA GLY A 16 5.37 -30.43 23.01
C GLY A 16 5.63 -29.21 22.13
N PRO A 17 6.22 -29.40 20.94
CA PRO A 17 6.67 -28.29 20.07
C PRO A 17 5.55 -27.49 19.40
N ASP A 18 4.33 -28.01 19.33
CA ASP A 18 3.13 -27.29 18.85
C ASP A 18 2.23 -26.77 19.98
N SER A 19 2.66 -26.94 21.24
CA SER A 19 1.89 -26.51 22.41
C SER A 19 1.73 -25.00 22.46
N ASP A 20 0.57 -24.56 22.96
CA ASP A 20 0.23 -23.17 23.25
C ASP A 20 0.39 -22.81 24.74
N GLN A 21 0.96 -23.70 25.56
CA GLN A 21 1.31 -23.45 26.96
C GLN A 21 2.73 -22.87 27.08
N PRO A 22 2.90 -21.55 27.28
CA PRO A 22 4.20 -20.93 27.40
C PRO A 22 4.77 -21.09 28.81
N VAL A 23 6.10 -21.01 28.90
CA VAL A 23 6.82 -20.80 30.15
C VAL A 23 7.95 -19.80 29.94
N ILE A 24 8.25 -19.00 30.96
CA ILE A 24 9.42 -18.13 31.00
C ILE A 24 10.38 -18.62 32.06
N LEU A 25 11.67 -18.65 31.74
CA LEU A 25 12.69 -19.08 32.68
C LEU A 25 13.03 -17.94 33.65
N PRO A 26 12.96 -18.15 34.98
CA PRO A 26 13.36 -17.14 35.94
C PRO A 26 14.84 -16.77 35.77
N GLU A 27 15.15 -15.46 35.85
CA GLU A 27 16.53 -14.99 35.66
C GLU A 27 17.48 -15.43 36.77
N GLN A 28 16.96 -15.55 38.01
CA GLN A 28 17.73 -15.85 39.22
C GLN A 28 17.92 -17.36 39.42
N PRO A 29 19.13 -17.82 39.81
CA PRO A 29 19.38 -19.25 40.03
C PRO A 29 18.51 -19.92 41.09
N HIS A 30 18.09 -19.21 42.14
CA HIS A 30 17.26 -19.82 43.19
C HIS A 30 15.86 -20.18 42.64
N ASN A 31 15.20 -19.22 41.99
CA ASN A 31 13.88 -19.38 41.38
C ASN A 31 13.91 -20.43 40.26
N LEU A 32 15.04 -20.57 39.54
CA LEU A 32 15.23 -21.66 38.57
C LEU A 32 15.14 -23.06 39.19
N ASP A 33 15.65 -23.27 40.41
CA ASP A 33 15.59 -24.59 41.06
C ASP A 33 14.15 -24.97 41.40
N GLU A 34 13.30 -24.00 41.73
CA GLU A 34 11.87 -24.19 41.95
C GLU A 34 11.10 -24.43 40.65
N PHE A 35 11.36 -23.62 39.63
CA PHE A 35 10.82 -23.79 38.28
C PHE A 35 11.07 -25.21 37.73
N LEU A 36 12.28 -25.75 37.92
CA LEU A 36 12.63 -27.11 37.49
C LEU A 36 11.98 -28.21 38.34
N ARG A 37 11.64 -27.94 39.61
CA ARG A 37 10.79 -28.84 40.42
C ARG A 37 9.35 -28.84 39.91
N ARG A 38 8.82 -27.67 39.52
CA ARG A 38 7.43 -27.47 39.08
C ARG A 38 7.13 -28.05 37.69
N PHE A 39 7.99 -27.78 36.70
CA PHE A 39 7.74 -28.13 35.29
C PHE A 39 8.51 -29.36 34.78
N GLY A 40 9.46 -29.88 35.57
CA GLY A 40 10.40 -30.94 35.17
C GLY A 40 11.58 -30.41 34.35
N LYS A 41 12.67 -31.18 34.27
CA LYS A 41 13.93 -30.70 33.67
C LYS A 41 13.97 -30.74 32.14
N ASP A 42 13.28 -31.70 31.53
CA ASP A 42 13.41 -32.01 30.09
C ASP A 42 12.11 -31.71 29.29
N ASN A 43 11.19 -30.96 29.89
CA ASN A 43 9.82 -30.72 29.39
C ASN A 43 9.70 -29.39 28.62
N PHE A 44 10.77 -28.93 27.98
CA PHE A 44 10.82 -27.63 27.31
C PHE A 44 11.11 -27.77 25.81
N TRP A 45 10.37 -27.02 24.99
CA TRP A 45 10.55 -26.99 23.55
C TRP A 45 10.70 -25.56 23.02
N CYS A 46 11.47 -25.43 21.94
CA CYS A 46 11.57 -24.23 21.11
C CYS A 46 10.29 -24.12 20.26
N GLY A 47 9.16 -23.80 20.89
CA GLY A 47 7.82 -23.94 20.33
C GLY A 47 7.62 -23.25 18.97
N ARG A 48 6.94 -23.92 18.04
CA ARG A 48 6.65 -23.39 16.70
C ARG A 48 5.73 -22.18 16.72
N LEU A 49 4.84 -22.10 17.71
CA LEU A 49 4.00 -20.92 17.95
C LEU A 49 4.80 -19.70 18.48
N LEU A 50 6.03 -19.89 18.95
CA LEU A 50 7.00 -18.84 19.29
C LEU A 50 7.95 -18.49 18.12
N GLY A 51 7.66 -18.95 16.90
CA GLY A 51 8.60 -18.91 15.77
C GLY A 51 9.85 -19.79 15.97
N GLY A 52 9.82 -20.74 16.91
CA GLY A 52 10.89 -21.67 17.20
C GLY A 52 10.96 -22.86 16.23
N CYS A 53 12.06 -23.62 16.32
CA CYS A 53 12.32 -24.75 15.43
C CYS A 53 11.59 -26.06 15.79
N GLY A 54 10.99 -26.14 16.98
CA GLY A 54 10.35 -27.35 17.52
C GLY A 54 11.30 -28.34 18.22
N GLU A 55 12.59 -28.05 18.29
CA GLU A 55 13.56 -28.87 19.03
C GLU A 55 13.42 -28.70 20.55
N ARG A 56 13.89 -29.69 21.32
CA ARG A 56 13.96 -29.61 22.79
C ARG A 56 14.94 -28.54 23.26
N LEU A 57 14.63 -27.96 24.41
CA LEU A 57 15.44 -26.99 25.13
C LEU A 57 15.81 -27.55 26.50
N GLN A 58 17.02 -27.20 26.96
CA GLN A 58 17.48 -27.43 28.33
C GLN A 58 17.62 -26.06 29.02
N ALA A 59 17.21 -25.98 30.28
CA ALA A 59 17.42 -24.79 31.10
C ALA A 59 18.88 -24.72 31.59
N LYS A 60 19.58 -23.62 31.28
CA LYS A 60 20.94 -23.38 31.75
C LYS A 60 20.95 -22.49 33.00
N ARG A 61 21.24 -23.11 34.14
CA ARG A 61 21.62 -22.43 35.38
C ARG A 61 22.88 -21.59 35.16
N CYS A 62 22.82 -20.30 35.47
CA CYS A 62 23.92 -19.36 35.30
C CYS A 62 24.08 -18.51 36.56
N VAL A 63 25.22 -18.60 37.24
CA VAL A 63 25.46 -17.85 38.50
C VAL A 63 26.01 -16.44 38.23
N LYS A 64 26.69 -16.23 37.10
CA LYS A 64 27.30 -14.94 36.69
C LYS A 64 26.61 -14.28 35.47
N LYS A 65 25.54 -14.88 34.97
CA LYS A 65 24.76 -14.44 33.78
C LYS A 65 23.29 -14.78 34.00
N VAL A 66 22.39 -14.21 33.21
CA VAL A 66 20.96 -14.54 33.24
C VAL A 66 20.76 -16.02 32.88
N CYS A 67 19.97 -16.74 33.68
CA CYS A 67 19.56 -18.11 33.37
C CYS A 67 18.72 -18.12 32.08
N HIS A 68 18.97 -19.07 31.18
CA HIS A 68 18.32 -19.09 29.86
C HIS A 68 18.12 -20.50 29.34
N PHE A 69 17.17 -20.68 28.41
CA PHE A 69 17.07 -21.91 27.64
C PHE A 69 18.15 -21.98 26.57
N ALA A 70 18.69 -23.17 26.37
CA ALA A 70 19.59 -23.49 25.27
C ALA A 70 19.15 -24.78 24.58
N HIS A 71 19.48 -24.91 23.30
CA HIS A 71 19.27 -26.16 22.58
C HIS A 71 20.37 -27.16 22.93
N GLU A 72 20.04 -28.45 22.89
CA GLU A 72 21.03 -29.51 22.99
C GLU A 72 22.05 -29.45 21.83
N PRO A 73 23.36 -29.53 22.09
CA PRO A 73 24.35 -29.74 21.05
C PRO A 73 24.16 -31.12 20.42
N ARG A 74 23.74 -31.17 19.15
CA ARG A 74 23.63 -32.42 18.38
C ARG A 74 24.32 -32.25 17.02
N PRO A 75 25.21 -33.17 16.59
CA PRO A 75 25.82 -33.10 15.28
C PRO A 75 24.74 -33.18 14.19
N GLY A 76 24.85 -32.31 13.17
CA GLY A 76 23.85 -32.20 12.09
C GLY A 76 22.66 -31.28 12.38
N ARG A 77 22.54 -30.70 13.59
CA ARG A 77 21.46 -29.75 13.92
C ARG A 77 21.48 -28.52 13.02
N THR A 78 20.41 -28.27 12.27
CA THR A 78 20.19 -26.99 11.58
C THR A 78 20.02 -25.85 12.57
N GLU A 79 20.65 -24.71 12.29
CA GLU A 79 20.57 -23.51 13.13
C GLU A 79 19.12 -23.02 13.29
N CYS A 80 18.75 -22.68 14.53
CA CYS A 80 17.39 -22.27 14.86
C CYS A 80 17.16 -20.82 14.45
N ARG A 81 16.29 -20.60 13.47
CA ARG A 81 15.94 -19.28 12.92
C ARG A 81 14.88 -18.52 13.73
N ARG A 82 14.81 -18.78 15.03
CA ARG A 82 13.85 -18.11 15.92
C ARG A 82 14.15 -16.61 15.91
N THR A 83 13.17 -15.79 15.57
CA THR A 83 13.34 -14.34 15.37
C THR A 83 13.26 -13.53 16.66
N THR A 84 12.62 -14.08 17.70
CA THR A 84 12.44 -13.45 19.00
C THR A 84 13.06 -14.29 20.11
N HIS A 85 14.11 -13.77 20.75
CA HIS A 85 14.78 -14.40 21.90
C HIS A 85 14.36 -13.81 23.24
N SER A 86 13.90 -12.55 23.22
CA SER A 86 13.42 -11.82 24.40
C SER A 86 12.14 -12.41 25.00
N ALA A 87 11.86 -11.95 26.21
CA ALA A 87 10.61 -12.11 26.92
C ALA A 87 9.36 -11.93 26.03
N ASP A 88 9.23 -10.75 25.46
CA ASP A 88 8.02 -10.21 24.79
C ASP A 88 7.56 -11.05 23.59
N GLY A 89 8.48 -11.79 22.97
CA GLY A 89 8.19 -12.69 21.85
C GLY A 89 7.34 -13.92 22.16
N ALA A 90 6.80 -14.01 23.38
CA ALA A 90 5.84 -15.03 23.82
C ALA A 90 4.53 -14.44 24.35
N ASP A 91 4.38 -13.11 24.36
CA ASP A 91 3.27 -12.44 25.05
C ASP A 91 1.90 -12.84 24.48
N HIS A 92 1.80 -13.18 23.19
CA HIS A 92 0.58 -13.74 22.59
C HIS A 92 0.12 -15.06 23.23
N LEU A 93 1.06 -15.93 23.63
CA LEU A 93 0.72 -17.18 24.31
C LEU A 93 0.33 -16.92 25.77
N PHE A 94 1.02 -16.01 26.45
CA PHE A 94 0.70 -15.66 27.83
C PHE A 94 -0.66 -14.95 27.92
N ILE A 95 -0.92 -13.95 27.06
CA ILE A 95 -2.22 -13.29 26.92
C ILE A 95 -3.31 -14.32 26.62
N LYS A 96 -3.07 -15.26 25.69
CA LYS A 96 -4.03 -16.35 25.43
C LYS A 96 -4.33 -17.17 26.70
N ALA A 97 -3.31 -17.63 27.42
CA ALA A 97 -3.47 -18.47 28.60
C ALA A 97 -4.17 -17.73 29.76
N HIS A 98 -3.70 -16.51 30.06
CA HIS A 98 -4.24 -15.68 31.14
C HIS A 98 -5.67 -15.21 30.86
N VAL A 99 -5.99 -14.76 29.64
CA VAL A 99 -7.35 -14.32 29.28
C VAL A 99 -8.34 -15.49 29.23
N VAL A 100 -7.95 -16.69 28.76
CA VAL A 100 -8.81 -17.88 28.88
C VAL A 100 -9.12 -18.21 30.34
N ARG A 101 -8.11 -18.19 31.22
CA ARG A 101 -8.28 -18.45 32.66
C ARG A 101 -9.17 -17.39 33.34
N TRP A 102 -8.95 -16.11 33.02
CA TRP A 102 -9.70 -14.97 33.54
C TRP A 102 -11.17 -15.00 33.11
N LEU A 103 -11.46 -15.29 31.83
CA LEU A 103 -12.82 -15.46 31.33
C LEU A 103 -13.53 -16.65 31.99
N ALA A 104 -12.84 -17.79 32.12
CA ALA A 104 -13.38 -18.97 32.79
C ALA A 104 -13.70 -18.71 34.27
N ALA A 105 -12.86 -17.97 34.98
CA ALA A 105 -13.10 -17.56 36.37
C ALA A 105 -14.33 -16.65 36.53
N GLN A 106 -14.72 -15.92 35.48
CA GLN A 106 -15.95 -15.12 35.43
C GLN A 106 -17.14 -15.86 34.78
N GLY A 107 -17.04 -17.18 34.60
CA GLY A 107 -18.12 -18.02 34.07
C GLY A 107 -18.30 -17.98 32.55
N TYR A 108 -17.37 -17.36 31.80
CA TYR A 108 -17.41 -17.30 30.35
C TYR A 108 -16.60 -18.43 29.69
N ALA A 109 -17.27 -19.29 28.92
CA ALA A 109 -16.60 -20.23 28.03
C ALA A 109 -16.05 -19.50 26.80
N ALA A 110 -14.72 -19.44 26.66
CA ALA A 110 -14.04 -18.78 25.55
C ALA A 110 -12.87 -19.62 25.02
N GLN A 111 -12.61 -19.52 23.72
CA GLN A 111 -11.42 -20.08 23.06
C GLN A 111 -10.61 -18.95 22.46
N GLY A 112 -9.30 -18.92 22.75
CA GLY A 112 -8.35 -17.97 22.16
C GLY A 112 -7.74 -18.50 20.86
N GLU A 113 -7.98 -17.78 19.76
CA GLU A 113 -7.41 -18.05 18.44
C GLU A 113 -6.19 -17.13 18.20
N LEU A 114 -5.02 -17.73 17.97
CA LEU A 114 -3.80 -16.99 17.64
C LEU A 114 -3.84 -16.58 16.16
N ARG A 115 -3.52 -15.31 15.87
CA ARG A 115 -3.53 -14.74 14.53
C ARG A 115 -2.12 -14.34 14.12
N SER A 116 -1.73 -14.70 12.90
CA SER A 116 -0.56 -14.13 12.23
C SER A 116 -1.06 -13.35 11.01
N LEU A 117 -0.74 -12.06 11.04
CA LEU A 117 -1.18 -11.00 10.14
C LEU A 117 -0.05 -10.62 9.17
N GLY A 118 1.16 -11.14 9.38
CA GLY A 118 2.27 -11.16 8.43
C GLY A 118 3.58 -10.57 8.94
N HIS A 119 3.62 -10.10 10.19
CA HIS A 119 4.81 -9.51 10.79
C HIS A 119 5.55 -10.51 11.68
N CYS A 120 4.85 -11.13 12.63
CA CYS A 120 5.41 -12.18 13.49
C CYS A 120 4.43 -13.35 13.75
N HIS A 121 4.85 -14.27 14.62
CA HIS A 121 3.98 -15.32 15.13
C HIS A 121 3.18 -14.76 16.32
N GLY A 122 1.86 -14.69 16.19
CA GLY A 122 0.99 -14.11 17.23
C GLY A 122 0.84 -12.59 17.17
N ASP A 123 0.70 -12.02 15.98
CA ASP A 123 0.43 -10.58 15.78
C ASP A 123 -0.83 -10.10 16.54
N ALA A 124 -1.83 -10.98 16.70
CA ALA A 124 -3.03 -10.74 17.52
C ALA A 124 -3.60 -12.03 18.15
N VAL A 125 -4.46 -11.87 19.16
CA VAL A 125 -5.23 -12.96 19.80
C VAL A 125 -6.71 -12.59 19.83
N ASP A 126 -7.54 -13.42 19.19
CA ASP A 126 -9.00 -13.26 19.12
C ASP A 126 -9.70 -14.21 20.11
N PHE A 127 -10.66 -13.72 20.89
CA PHE A 127 -11.50 -14.54 21.78
C PHE A 127 -12.98 -14.31 21.46
N ARG A 128 -13.75 -15.39 21.22
CA ARG A 128 -15.20 -15.29 20.94
C ARG A 128 -16.01 -15.71 22.17
N LEU A 129 -16.92 -14.85 22.60
CA LEU A 129 -17.83 -15.05 23.73
C LEU A 129 -19.25 -15.24 23.21
N SER A 130 -19.63 -16.49 22.95
CA SER A 130 -20.91 -16.83 22.28
C SER A 130 -22.14 -16.30 23.00
N ARG A 131 -22.13 -16.28 24.35
CA ARG A 131 -23.26 -15.82 25.17
C ARG A 131 -23.43 -14.29 25.14
N ALA A 132 -22.33 -13.55 25.21
CA ALA A 132 -22.32 -12.08 25.21
C ALA A 132 -22.33 -11.45 23.81
N LYS A 133 -22.44 -12.27 22.74
CA LYS A 133 -22.28 -11.85 21.33
C LYS A 133 -21.08 -10.90 21.10
N THR A 134 -20.00 -11.11 21.85
CA THR A 134 -18.86 -10.19 21.91
C THR A 134 -17.58 -10.93 21.55
N GLN A 135 -16.70 -10.24 20.84
CA GLN A 135 -15.36 -10.67 20.51
C GLN A 135 -14.36 -9.72 21.18
N LEU A 136 -13.39 -10.27 21.90
CA LEU A 136 -12.22 -9.55 22.36
C LEU A 136 -11.11 -9.74 21.32
N ARG A 137 -10.43 -8.66 20.94
CA ARG A 137 -9.21 -8.74 20.11
C ARG A 137 -8.07 -8.00 20.80
N PHE A 138 -7.02 -8.76 21.11
CA PHE A 138 -5.75 -8.24 21.60
C PHE A 138 -4.79 -8.12 20.42
N GLU A 139 -4.42 -6.90 20.06
CA GLU A 139 -3.57 -6.58 18.91
C GLU A 139 -2.19 -6.16 19.40
N LEU A 140 -1.17 -7.00 19.16
CA LEU A 140 0.12 -6.89 19.82
C LEU A 140 1.18 -6.22 18.93
N HIS A 141 1.03 -6.37 17.62
CA HIS A 141 1.78 -5.61 16.62
C HIS A 141 0.95 -4.42 16.16
N PRO A 142 1.52 -3.20 16.02
CA PRO A 142 0.78 -2.06 15.45
C PRO A 142 0.34 -2.38 14.01
N GLU A 143 -0.95 -2.22 13.71
CA GLU A 143 -1.50 -2.23 12.35
C GLU A 143 -1.64 -0.80 11.79
N ASP A 144 -1.67 -0.66 10.46
CA ASP A 144 -2.12 0.58 9.83
C ASP A 144 -3.65 0.67 9.85
N TYR A 145 -4.20 1.89 9.80
CA TYR A 145 -5.64 2.14 9.85
C TYR A 145 -6.47 1.36 8.81
N ARG A 146 -5.94 1.10 7.61
CA ARG A 146 -6.67 0.33 6.58
C ARG A 146 -6.65 -1.17 6.86
N SER A 147 -5.63 -1.67 7.52
CA SER A 147 -5.55 -3.07 7.97
C SER A 147 -6.50 -3.29 9.15
N TRP A 148 -6.41 -2.41 10.17
CA TRP A 148 -7.35 -2.41 11.30
C TRP A 148 -8.80 -2.29 10.83
N ARG A 149 -9.09 -1.36 9.90
CA ARG A 149 -10.46 -1.19 9.37
C ARG A 149 -10.97 -2.44 8.67
N ARG A 150 -10.15 -3.09 7.83
CA ARG A 150 -10.52 -4.36 7.18
C ARG A 150 -10.73 -5.47 8.20
N ALA A 151 -9.96 -5.52 9.28
CA ALA A 151 -10.18 -6.47 10.37
C ALA A 151 -11.50 -6.17 11.10
N ALA A 152 -11.78 -4.92 11.45
CA ALA A 152 -13.04 -4.48 12.05
C ALA A 152 -14.26 -4.81 11.17
N ASP A 153 -14.21 -4.50 9.88
CA ASP A 153 -15.30 -4.83 8.94
C ASP A 153 -15.47 -6.37 8.82
N SER A 154 -14.36 -7.13 8.73
CA SER A 154 -14.39 -8.60 8.57
C SER A 154 -14.83 -9.36 9.83
N LEU A 155 -14.66 -8.76 11.01
CA LEU A 155 -15.11 -9.30 12.29
C LEU A 155 -16.55 -8.85 12.59
N GLY A 156 -16.90 -7.59 12.32
CA GLY A 156 -18.26 -7.05 12.48
C GLY A 156 -19.28 -7.74 11.56
N ALA A 157 -18.86 -8.11 10.35
CA ALA A 157 -19.68 -8.90 9.42
C ALA A 157 -19.97 -10.35 9.87
N LYS A 158 -19.49 -10.79 11.05
CA LYS A 158 -19.71 -12.14 11.60
C LYS A 158 -20.68 -12.17 12.79
N GLU A 159 -21.48 -11.12 12.94
CA GLU A 159 -22.46 -10.92 14.03
C GLU A 159 -21.84 -10.94 15.43
N GLY A 160 -21.34 -9.77 15.86
CA GLY A 160 -20.96 -9.54 17.24
C GLY A 160 -20.30 -8.17 17.46
N ARG A 161 -20.32 -7.72 18.72
CA ARG A 161 -19.54 -6.56 19.18
C ARG A 161 -18.06 -6.90 19.18
N ILE A 162 -17.18 -5.95 18.89
CA ILE A 162 -15.72 -6.12 19.06
C ILE A 162 -15.20 -5.11 20.09
N GLU A 163 -14.54 -5.60 21.12
CA GLU A 163 -13.74 -4.78 22.04
C GLU A 163 -12.25 -5.01 21.75
N TRP A 164 -11.53 -3.89 21.56
CA TRP A 164 -10.15 -3.88 21.08
C TRP A 164 -9.20 -3.50 22.22
N VAL A 165 -8.08 -4.23 22.32
CA VAL A 165 -7.02 -3.97 23.30
C VAL A 165 -5.67 -3.93 22.57
N PHE A 166 -5.00 -2.77 22.60
CA PHE A 166 -3.80 -2.51 21.79
C PHE A 166 -2.50 -2.64 22.60
N GLY A 167 -1.48 -3.30 22.06
CA GLY A 167 -0.15 -3.38 22.67
C GLY A 167 0.58 -2.03 22.71
N PRO A 168 1.04 -1.52 21.56
CA PRO A 168 1.72 -0.22 21.46
C PRO A 168 0.80 0.97 21.77
N ASP A 169 1.39 2.16 22.01
CA ASP A 169 0.67 3.44 21.92
C ASP A 169 0.87 4.00 20.52
N ASP A 170 -0.17 3.94 19.70
CA ASP A 170 -0.12 4.23 18.28
C ASP A 170 -1.25 5.17 17.82
N ALA A 171 -1.32 5.39 16.51
CA ALA A 171 -2.35 6.25 15.92
C ALA A 171 -3.77 5.69 16.13
N LEU A 172 -3.93 4.36 16.19
CA LEU A 172 -5.22 3.69 16.43
C LEU A 172 -5.69 3.88 17.86
N THR A 173 -4.79 3.73 18.83
CA THR A 173 -5.06 3.99 20.25
C THR A 173 -5.60 5.40 20.44
N ARG A 174 -4.93 6.41 19.85
CA ARG A 174 -5.37 7.81 19.92
C ARG A 174 -6.68 8.09 19.18
N ASP A 175 -6.92 7.43 18.05
CA ASP A 175 -8.20 7.51 17.34
C ASP A 175 -9.34 6.88 18.16
N MET A 176 -9.10 5.76 18.86
CA MET A 176 -10.12 5.17 19.75
C MET A 176 -10.44 6.05 20.95
N VAL A 177 -9.44 6.70 21.57
CA VAL A 177 -9.67 7.72 22.60
C VAL A 177 -10.56 8.85 22.06
N ALA A 178 -10.29 9.34 20.83
CA ALA A 178 -11.11 10.39 20.22
C ALA A 178 -12.55 9.95 19.90
N ARG A 179 -12.77 8.67 19.55
CA ARG A 179 -14.10 8.11 19.20
C ARG A 179 -14.95 7.69 20.40
N ARG A 180 -14.32 7.17 21.45
CA ARG A 180 -15.01 6.53 22.60
C ARG A 180 -14.80 7.28 23.93
N GLY A 181 -13.90 8.26 23.97
CA GLY A 181 -13.40 8.87 25.21
C GLY A 181 -12.30 8.05 25.90
N TYR A 182 -12.11 6.78 25.50
CA TYR A 182 -11.09 5.89 26.05
C TYR A 182 -10.53 4.92 25.00
N ALA A 183 -9.36 4.35 25.28
CA ALA A 183 -8.85 3.16 24.61
C ALA A 183 -8.26 2.18 25.64
N LEU A 184 -8.36 0.88 25.34
CA LEU A 184 -7.75 -0.17 26.15
C LEU A 184 -6.42 -0.60 25.55
N ARG A 185 -5.44 -0.85 26.43
CA ARG A 185 -4.11 -1.32 26.08
C ARG A 185 -3.73 -2.59 26.81
N VAL A 186 -2.76 -3.33 26.30
CA VAL A 186 -2.17 -4.49 26.97
C VAL A 186 -0.65 -4.36 27.06
N ARG A 187 -0.07 -4.81 28.17
CA ARG A 187 1.36 -5.12 28.29
C ARG A 187 1.55 -6.35 29.15
N CYS A 188 2.64 -7.07 28.96
CA CYS A 188 3.05 -8.11 29.89
C CYS A 188 4.22 -7.62 30.74
N GLU A 189 4.24 -7.98 32.01
CA GLU A 189 5.37 -7.79 32.92
C GLU A 189 5.84 -9.15 33.43
N THR A 190 7.15 -9.25 33.69
CA THR A 190 7.73 -10.50 34.19
C THR A 190 7.76 -10.47 35.71
N GLU A 191 7.07 -11.41 36.34
CA GLU A 191 7.08 -11.61 37.78
C GLU A 191 7.40 -13.08 38.05
N ASP A 192 8.58 -13.33 38.62
CA ASP A 192 9.16 -14.65 38.87
C ASP A 192 9.19 -15.61 37.67
N ASP A 193 8.24 -16.55 37.60
CA ASP A 193 8.11 -17.56 36.53
C ASP A 193 6.92 -17.33 35.59
N ASP A 194 6.24 -16.18 35.70
CA ASP A 194 5.06 -15.82 34.92
C ASP A 194 5.23 -14.47 34.17
N ARG A 195 4.41 -14.29 33.14
CA ARG A 195 4.14 -13.01 32.48
C ARG A 195 2.76 -12.54 32.88
N ARG A 196 2.68 -11.65 33.87
CA ARG A 196 1.40 -11.05 34.24
C ARG A 196 0.92 -10.11 33.15
N VAL A 197 -0.36 -10.21 32.82
CA VAL A 197 -1.02 -9.37 31.82
C VAL A 197 -1.63 -8.16 32.54
N LEU A 198 -1.24 -6.96 32.13
CA LEU A 198 -1.83 -5.72 32.61
C LEU A 198 -2.66 -5.07 31.50
N ILE A 199 -3.84 -4.58 31.86
CA ILE A 199 -4.71 -3.82 30.99
C ILE A 199 -4.60 -2.33 31.34
N GLY A 200 -4.25 -1.53 30.35
CA GLY A 200 -4.10 -0.09 30.43
C GLY A 200 -5.36 0.63 29.96
N THR A 201 -5.76 1.69 30.66
CA THR A 201 -6.82 2.60 30.22
C THR A 201 -6.21 3.93 29.82
N VAL A 202 -6.44 4.34 28.58
CA VAL A 202 -5.98 5.62 28.03
C VAL A 202 -7.18 6.55 27.88
N THR A 203 -7.02 7.81 28.27
CA THR A 203 -8.00 8.90 28.05
C THR A 203 -7.29 10.14 27.54
N ASP A 204 -8.02 11.10 26.98
CA ASP A 204 -7.41 12.34 26.48
C ASP A 204 -6.67 13.10 27.59
N GLY A 205 -5.51 13.66 27.24
CA GLY A 205 -4.64 14.43 28.14
C GLY A 205 -4.05 13.70 29.36
N LYS A 206 -4.23 12.37 29.55
CA LYS A 206 -3.72 11.63 30.71
C LYS A 206 -2.85 10.43 30.33
N GLY A 207 -1.91 10.08 31.22
CA GLY A 207 -1.11 8.87 31.08
C GLY A 207 -1.95 7.59 31.22
N THR A 208 -1.47 6.47 30.66
CA THR A 208 -2.15 5.17 30.75
C THR A 208 -2.20 4.67 32.20
N VAL A 209 -3.40 4.44 32.74
CA VAL A 209 -3.60 3.81 34.05
C VAL A 209 -3.64 2.30 33.87
N TRP A 210 -2.71 1.57 34.48
CA TRP A 210 -2.56 0.13 34.34
C TRP A 210 -3.17 -0.61 35.54
N ALA A 211 -3.93 -1.68 35.27
CA ALA A 211 -4.41 -2.62 36.28
C ALA A 211 -4.07 -4.07 35.86
N PRO A 212 -3.78 -4.99 36.79
CA PRO A 212 -3.71 -6.41 36.50
C PRO A 212 -5.01 -6.93 35.87
N LEU A 213 -4.91 -7.90 34.96
CA LEU A 213 -6.08 -8.50 34.30
C LEU A 213 -7.08 -9.07 35.32
N GLU A 214 -6.59 -9.62 36.42
CA GLU A 214 -7.38 -10.19 37.53
C GLU A 214 -8.31 -9.16 38.20
N GLN A 215 -7.98 -7.86 38.12
CA GLN A 215 -8.81 -6.76 38.64
C GLN A 215 -9.80 -6.22 37.60
N CYS A 216 -9.71 -6.68 36.34
CA CYS A 216 -10.63 -6.31 35.28
C CYS A 216 -11.85 -7.25 35.24
N ARG A 217 -12.99 -6.75 34.78
CA ARG A 217 -14.23 -7.53 34.63
C ARG A 217 -14.70 -7.59 33.18
N MET A 218 -15.31 -8.71 32.79
CA MET A 218 -15.98 -8.86 31.50
C MET A 218 -17.49 -8.66 31.70
N THR A 219 -18.05 -7.65 31.04
CA THR A 219 -19.50 -7.38 31.00
C THR A 219 -20.04 -7.59 29.60
N ASP A 220 -21.36 -7.54 29.42
CA ASP A 220 -21.98 -7.50 28.08
C ASP A 220 -21.53 -6.27 27.26
N ASP A 221 -21.00 -5.23 27.92
CA ASP A 221 -20.42 -4.04 27.31
C ASP A 221 -18.91 -4.14 27.01
N GLY A 222 -18.30 -5.32 27.15
CA GLY A 222 -16.89 -5.54 26.89
C GLY A 222 -16.02 -5.64 28.14
N LEU A 223 -14.72 -5.42 27.97
CA LEU A 223 -13.75 -5.46 29.06
C LEU A 223 -13.78 -4.12 29.82
N VAL A 224 -13.97 -4.19 31.14
CA VAL A 224 -13.98 -3.05 32.05
C VAL A 224 -12.82 -3.13 33.02
N THR A 225 -11.98 -2.10 33.03
CA THR A 225 -10.91 -1.91 34.02
C THR A 225 -11.43 -1.08 35.21
N PRO A 226 -10.78 -1.13 36.39
CA PRO A 226 -11.15 -0.26 37.52
C PRO A 226 -11.13 1.23 37.16
N ALA A 227 -10.18 1.67 36.34
CA ALA A 227 -10.09 3.06 35.88
C ALA A 227 -11.24 3.44 34.91
N LEU A 228 -11.65 2.52 34.03
CA LEU A 228 -12.79 2.74 33.12
C LEU A 228 -14.12 2.77 33.88
N GLU A 229 -14.27 1.95 34.92
CA GLU A 229 -15.42 1.97 35.82
C GLU A 229 -15.52 3.31 36.57
N GLU A 230 -14.42 3.82 37.13
CA GLU A 230 -14.39 5.14 37.77
C GLU A 230 -14.74 6.28 36.80
N LEU A 231 -14.31 6.19 35.54
CA LEU A 231 -14.62 7.18 34.50
C LEU A 231 -16.10 7.16 34.09
N ARG A 232 -16.72 5.98 34.01
CA ARG A 232 -18.16 5.81 33.76
C ARG A 232 -18.99 6.33 34.93
N ALA A 233 -18.62 5.99 36.16
CA ALA A 233 -19.28 6.49 37.37
C ALA A 233 -19.24 8.03 37.49
N LYS A 234 -18.20 8.67 36.95
CA LYS A 234 -18.07 10.14 36.87
C LYS A 234 -18.75 10.77 35.64
N GLY A 235 -19.38 9.99 34.76
CA GLY A 235 -19.96 10.47 33.51
C GLY A 235 -18.94 11.01 32.49
N ALA A 236 -17.64 10.82 32.72
CA ALA A 236 -16.56 11.32 31.87
C ALA A 236 -16.39 10.50 30.57
N VAL A 237 -16.87 9.26 30.60
CA VAL A 237 -16.93 8.34 29.46
C VAL A 237 -18.34 7.77 29.42
N ARG A 238 -18.95 7.69 28.23
CA ARG A 238 -20.31 7.14 28.05
C ARG A 238 -20.29 5.62 28.26
N ASP A 239 -21.32 5.09 28.91
CA ASP A 239 -21.61 3.67 28.85
C ASP A 239 -21.87 3.25 27.41
N GLY A 240 -21.21 2.19 26.99
CA GLY A 240 -21.03 1.90 25.58
C GLY A 240 -21.94 0.79 25.09
N ALA A 241 -23.14 1.12 24.59
CA ALA A 241 -23.86 0.30 23.62
C ALA A 241 -24.88 1.14 22.82
N GLY A 242 -24.83 1.08 21.48
CA GLY A 242 -25.95 1.54 20.63
C GLY A 242 -25.89 2.95 20.03
N HIS A 243 -24.89 3.78 20.35
CA HIS A 243 -24.69 5.06 19.66
C HIS A 243 -23.69 4.96 18.51
N ASP A 244 -23.98 5.66 17.41
CA ASP A 244 -23.03 5.88 16.32
C ASP A 244 -21.68 6.36 16.89
N PRO A 245 -20.53 5.78 16.47
CA PRO A 245 -19.25 6.20 16.97
C PRO A 245 -19.03 7.68 16.65
N LEU A 246 -18.55 8.45 17.64
CA LEU A 246 -18.15 9.83 17.40
C LEU A 246 -17.13 9.84 16.24
N PRO A 247 -17.17 10.86 15.35
CA PRO A 247 -16.24 10.92 14.24
C PRO A 247 -14.78 10.78 14.66
N GLY A 248 -14.10 9.76 14.13
CA GLY A 248 -12.66 9.56 14.32
C GLY A 248 -11.90 10.79 13.82
N SER A 249 -10.94 11.28 14.60
CA SER A 249 -10.47 12.67 14.51
C SER A 249 -8.95 12.76 14.37
N MET A 250 -8.46 12.63 13.14
CA MET A 250 -7.02 12.65 12.83
C MET A 250 -6.51 14.09 12.60
N PRO A 251 -5.34 14.49 13.12
CA PRO A 251 -4.77 15.81 12.82
C PRO A 251 -4.39 15.93 11.34
N LEU A 252 -4.61 17.12 10.77
CA LEU A 252 -4.13 17.51 9.46
C LEU A 252 -3.15 18.69 9.60
N PRO A 253 -2.14 18.82 8.72
CA PRO A 253 -1.27 20.00 8.72
C PRO A 253 -2.08 21.26 8.36
N GLY A 254 -2.37 22.07 9.38
CA GLY A 254 -3.01 23.38 9.22
C GLY A 254 -2.17 24.33 8.34
N GLY A 255 -2.82 25.29 7.70
CA GLY A 255 -2.16 26.24 6.80
C GLY A 255 -1.82 25.71 5.40
N GLN A 256 -1.99 24.41 5.14
CA GLN A 256 -1.80 23.83 3.80
C GLN A 256 -3.09 23.27 3.17
N VAL A 257 -4.12 23.06 3.98
CA VAL A 257 -5.45 22.64 3.52
C VAL A 257 -6.25 23.88 3.13
N VAL A 258 -6.84 23.87 1.94
CA VAL A 258 -7.69 24.94 1.42
C VAL A 258 -9.11 24.44 1.12
N PHE A 259 -10.07 25.36 1.18
CA PHE A 259 -11.52 25.12 1.12
C PHE A 259 -12.22 26.15 0.23
N ALA A 260 -13.23 25.71 -0.51
CA ALA A 260 -14.18 26.57 -1.22
C ALA A 260 -15.60 26.01 -1.04
N VAL A 261 -16.62 26.87 -0.94
CA VAL A 261 -18.02 26.46 -0.71
C VAL A 261 -18.60 25.75 -1.94
N ASP A 262 -19.50 24.79 -1.71
CA ASP A 262 -20.27 24.11 -2.76
C ASP A 262 -21.74 24.53 -2.70
N THR A 263 -22.09 25.58 -3.45
CA THR A 263 -23.45 26.15 -3.46
C THR A 263 -24.52 25.23 -4.06
N GLU A 264 -24.12 24.21 -4.83
CA GLU A 264 -25.03 23.18 -5.34
C GLU A 264 -25.40 22.11 -4.30
N ALA A 265 -24.71 22.07 -3.15
CA ALA A 265 -24.92 21.08 -2.11
C ALA A 265 -25.74 21.69 -0.95
N ALA A 266 -26.95 21.17 -0.74
CA ALA A 266 -27.75 21.53 0.43
C ALA A 266 -27.05 21.09 1.73
N PRO A 267 -27.04 21.91 2.79
CA PRO A 267 -26.53 21.49 4.09
C PRO A 267 -27.37 20.30 4.61
N PRO A 268 -26.74 19.24 5.14
CA PRO A 268 -27.45 18.04 5.54
C PRO A 268 -28.34 18.30 6.78
N VAL A 269 -29.63 17.97 6.66
CA VAL A 269 -30.66 18.15 7.72
C VAL A 269 -30.26 17.46 9.04
N SER A 270 -29.52 16.36 8.96
CA SER A 270 -28.82 15.75 10.08
C SER A 270 -27.44 15.25 9.64
N SER A 271 -26.45 15.39 10.52
CA SER A 271 -25.06 15.01 10.24
C SER A 271 -24.41 14.43 11.49
N PRO A 272 -23.68 13.30 11.38
CA PRO A 272 -22.91 12.73 12.49
C PRO A 272 -21.70 13.62 12.88
N PHE A 273 -21.41 14.68 12.12
CA PHE A 273 -20.39 15.69 12.44
C PHE A 273 -20.97 16.95 13.09
N ALA A 274 -22.27 17.00 13.40
CA ALA A 274 -22.87 18.11 14.12
C ALA A 274 -22.36 18.14 15.57
N ALA A 275 -22.00 19.32 16.07
CA ALA A 275 -21.51 19.51 17.42
C ALA A 275 -22.02 20.86 17.97
N ALA A 276 -22.34 20.92 19.25
CA ALA A 276 -22.79 22.17 19.88
C ALA A 276 -21.70 23.27 19.75
N GLY A 277 -22.11 24.50 19.43
CA GLY A 277 -21.20 25.61 19.18
C GLY A 277 -20.47 25.55 17.84
N ARG A 278 -20.88 24.66 16.91
CA ARG A 278 -20.27 24.50 15.59
C ARG A 278 -21.29 24.21 14.48
N TYR A 279 -21.19 24.90 13.36
CA TYR A 279 -21.97 24.64 12.14
C TYR A 279 -21.16 23.88 11.08
N LEU A 280 -21.86 23.35 10.07
CA LEU A 280 -21.29 22.59 8.95
C LEU A 280 -21.55 23.29 7.62
N VAL A 281 -20.51 23.40 6.78
CA VAL A 281 -20.57 23.98 5.43
C VAL A 281 -20.17 22.93 4.40
N PRO A 282 -21.02 22.62 3.40
CA PRO A 282 -20.61 21.75 2.30
C PRO A 282 -19.64 22.49 1.36
N GLY A 283 -18.63 21.77 0.86
CA GLY A 283 -17.61 22.40 0.03
C GLY A 283 -16.60 21.44 -0.58
N PHE A 284 -15.56 22.02 -1.16
CA PHE A 284 -14.42 21.33 -1.76
C PHE A 284 -13.18 21.59 -0.92
N VAL A 285 -12.56 20.53 -0.44
CA VAL A 285 -11.29 20.58 0.27
C VAL A 285 -10.18 20.13 -0.69
N LYS A 286 -9.04 20.82 -0.64
CA LYS A 286 -7.79 20.37 -1.26
C LYS A 286 -6.69 20.34 -0.20
N PRO A 287 -6.27 19.14 0.26
CA PRO A 287 -5.04 18.98 1.03
C PRO A 287 -3.79 19.20 0.15
N PRO A 288 -2.62 19.51 0.74
CA PRO A 288 -1.37 19.62 -0.02
C PRO A 288 -1.06 18.33 -0.78
N GLY A 289 -0.52 18.47 -2.00
CA GLY A 289 -0.19 17.35 -2.89
C GLY A 289 -1.36 16.47 -3.34
N SER A 290 -2.59 16.78 -2.93
CA SER A 290 -3.76 15.91 -3.08
C SER A 290 -4.77 16.44 -4.09
N ARG A 291 -5.62 15.54 -4.60
CA ARG A 291 -6.76 15.91 -5.45
C ARG A 291 -7.81 16.68 -4.64
N ILE A 292 -8.55 17.55 -5.33
CA ILE A 292 -9.75 18.21 -4.79
C ILE A 292 -10.82 17.15 -4.48
N VAL A 293 -11.48 17.27 -3.34
CA VAL A 293 -12.49 16.32 -2.83
C VAL A 293 -13.67 17.06 -2.19
N ARG A 294 -14.91 16.60 -2.42
CA ARG A 294 -16.12 17.14 -1.77
C ARG A 294 -16.16 16.70 -0.29
N ALA A 295 -16.33 17.66 0.61
CA ALA A 295 -16.30 17.50 2.06
C ALA A 295 -17.38 18.35 2.73
N HIS A 296 -17.62 18.11 4.03
CA HIS A 296 -18.15 19.16 4.91
C HIS A 296 -17.00 19.80 5.69
N LEU A 297 -17.11 21.08 5.97
CA LEU A 297 -16.22 21.82 6.86
C LEU A 297 -17.00 22.17 8.14
N SER A 298 -16.49 21.78 9.30
CA SER A 298 -17.04 22.17 10.61
C SER A 298 -16.26 23.35 11.16
N LEU A 299 -16.95 24.43 11.48
CA LEU A 299 -16.41 25.69 12.03
C LEU A 299 -17.09 26.05 13.36
N PRO A 300 -16.43 26.78 14.27
CA PRO A 300 -17.09 27.38 15.43
C PRO A 300 -18.13 28.42 15.00
N ASP A 301 -19.24 28.53 15.75
CA ASP A 301 -20.31 29.51 15.50
C ASP A 301 -19.83 30.97 15.62
N THR A 302 -18.65 31.19 16.23
CA THR A 302 -17.96 32.49 16.30
C THR A 302 -17.23 32.88 15.01
N VAL A 303 -17.06 31.96 14.06
CA VAL A 303 -16.43 32.23 12.75
C VAL A 303 -17.53 32.51 11.72
N PRO A 304 -17.50 33.66 11.01
CA PRO A 304 -18.48 33.96 9.96
C PRO A 304 -18.52 32.89 8.87
N ALA A 305 -19.72 32.61 8.35
CA ALA A 305 -19.92 31.64 7.28
C ALA A 305 -19.07 32.00 6.04
N PRO A 306 -18.22 31.09 5.52
CA PRO A 306 -17.50 31.32 4.29
C PRO A 306 -18.47 31.45 3.11
N THR A 307 -18.14 32.31 2.15
CA THR A 307 -18.91 32.51 0.92
C THR A 307 -18.30 31.74 -0.26
N ASP A 308 -19.06 31.59 -1.33
CA ASP A 308 -18.61 31.00 -2.59
C ASP A 308 -17.68 31.92 -3.40
N GLN A 309 -17.72 33.23 -3.10
CA GLN A 309 -16.89 34.26 -3.71
C GLN A 309 -15.39 34.13 -3.41
N TYR A 310 -14.95 33.27 -2.48
CA TYR A 310 -13.54 33.20 -2.05
C TYR A 310 -13.06 31.76 -1.82
N VAL A 311 -11.75 31.56 -1.96
CA VAL A 311 -11.05 30.35 -1.48
C VAL A 311 -10.40 30.67 -0.14
N TYR A 312 -10.57 29.78 0.83
CA TYR A 312 -10.06 29.93 2.19
C TYR A 312 -8.97 28.91 2.49
N ARG A 313 -7.98 29.32 3.27
CA ARG A 313 -6.98 28.44 3.89
C ARG A 313 -7.43 28.14 5.32
N LEU A 314 -7.43 26.86 5.69
CA LEU A 314 -7.78 26.42 7.04
C LEU A 314 -6.63 26.71 8.00
N ALA A 315 -6.93 27.34 9.13
CA ALA A 315 -5.95 27.77 10.13
C ALA A 315 -6.31 27.28 11.54
N GLY A 316 -5.32 27.31 12.43
CA GLY A 316 -5.42 26.70 13.77
C GLY A 316 -5.38 25.16 13.71
N PRO A 317 -5.90 24.48 14.74
CA PRO A 317 -6.01 23.02 14.77
C PRO A 317 -6.96 22.50 13.67
N VAL A 318 -6.40 21.94 12.60
CA VAL A 318 -7.18 21.28 11.54
C VAL A 318 -7.20 19.78 11.79
N ARG A 319 -8.39 19.16 11.75
CA ARG A 319 -8.57 17.70 11.90
C ARG A 319 -9.49 17.13 10.84
N LEU A 320 -9.16 15.94 10.32
CA LEU A 320 -10.08 15.14 9.51
C LEU A 320 -10.98 14.35 10.45
N LEU A 321 -12.29 14.58 10.33
CA LEU A 321 -13.34 13.79 10.97
C LEU A 321 -13.81 12.70 10.01
N VAL A 322 -13.84 11.45 10.45
CA VAL A 322 -14.27 10.30 9.64
C VAL A 322 -15.32 9.51 10.41
N THR A 323 -16.46 9.21 9.78
CA THR A 323 -17.45 8.29 10.33
C THR A 323 -17.40 6.97 9.58
N ASP A 324 -17.84 5.92 10.26
CA ASP A 324 -17.91 4.59 9.71
C ASP A 324 -19.02 4.49 8.64
N VAL A 325 -19.04 3.38 7.89
CA VAL A 325 -20.11 3.12 6.93
C VAL A 325 -21.36 2.72 7.71
N VAL A 326 -22.28 3.66 7.91
CA VAL A 326 -23.67 3.34 8.28
C VAL A 326 -24.38 2.81 7.03
N GLU A 327 -25.23 1.80 7.17
CA GLU A 327 -25.89 1.11 6.06
C GLU A 327 -26.58 2.11 5.11
N GLY A 328 -26.35 1.93 3.80
CA GLY A 328 -26.87 2.81 2.74
C GLY A 328 -26.14 4.16 2.56
N GLY A 329 -25.29 4.60 3.50
CA GLY A 329 -24.70 5.95 3.50
C GLY A 329 -23.29 6.11 2.93
N GLY A 330 -22.48 5.03 2.93
CA GLY A 330 -21.04 5.11 2.66
C GLY A 330 -20.25 5.82 3.78
N SER A 331 -18.91 5.73 3.76
CA SER A 331 -18.07 6.47 4.72
C SER A 331 -18.18 7.97 4.46
N ARG A 332 -18.84 8.69 5.37
CA ARG A 332 -18.83 10.15 5.37
C ARG A 332 -17.60 10.68 6.09
N TRP A 333 -17.19 11.89 5.74
CA TRP A 333 -16.07 12.58 6.37
C TRP A 333 -16.26 14.10 6.26
N ALA A 334 -15.66 14.80 7.20
CA ALA A 334 -15.66 16.25 7.30
C ALA A 334 -14.28 16.75 7.74
N VAL A 335 -13.98 18.02 7.54
CA VAL A 335 -12.78 18.66 8.09
C VAL A 335 -13.22 19.60 9.20
N ARG A 336 -12.64 19.48 10.38
CA ARG A 336 -12.75 20.46 11.45
C ARG A 336 -11.60 21.45 11.33
N ALA A 337 -11.91 22.73 11.34
CA ALA A 337 -10.94 23.81 11.53
C ALA A 337 -11.51 24.80 12.54
N ASP A 338 -10.65 25.52 13.27
CA ASP A 338 -11.10 26.56 14.21
C ASP A 338 -11.06 27.97 13.60
N HIS A 339 -10.28 28.19 12.53
CA HIS A 339 -10.22 29.49 11.83
C HIS A 339 -10.09 29.34 10.30
N LEU A 340 -10.49 30.40 9.58
CA LEU A 340 -10.34 30.56 8.14
C LEU A 340 -9.52 31.80 7.80
N VAL A 341 -8.68 31.70 6.77
CA VAL A 341 -7.93 32.83 6.19
C VAL A 341 -8.30 32.93 4.71
N ARG A 342 -8.96 34.01 4.27
CA ARG A 342 -9.22 34.27 2.85
C ARG A 342 -7.89 34.34 2.08
N LEU A 343 -7.82 33.68 0.93
CA LEU A 343 -6.73 33.85 -0.03
C LEU A 343 -7.03 35.03 -0.96
N ASN A 344 -5.97 35.72 -1.42
CA ASN A 344 -6.06 36.66 -2.54
C ASN A 344 -6.35 35.90 -3.85
N GLY A 345 -6.75 36.62 -4.90
CA GLY A 345 -7.14 36.03 -6.19
C GLY A 345 -6.07 35.12 -6.82
N LEU A 346 -4.79 35.52 -6.78
CA LEU A 346 -3.68 34.78 -7.39
C LEU A 346 -3.35 33.48 -6.64
N ASP A 347 -3.36 33.50 -5.31
CA ASP A 347 -3.15 32.31 -4.51
C ASP A 347 -4.36 31.38 -4.54
N ALA A 348 -5.57 31.94 -4.63
CA ALA A 348 -6.79 31.16 -4.87
C ALA A 348 -6.73 30.43 -6.23
N GLU A 349 -6.32 31.09 -7.33
CA GLU A 349 -6.14 30.48 -8.64
C GLU A 349 -5.17 29.30 -8.59
N ARG A 350 -4.00 29.48 -7.94
CA ARG A 350 -2.98 28.43 -7.74
C ARG A 350 -3.49 27.19 -7.01
N THR A 351 -4.55 27.29 -6.21
CA THR A 351 -5.17 26.11 -5.59
C THR A 351 -5.92 25.23 -6.60
N GLY A 352 -6.43 25.79 -7.70
CA GLY A 352 -7.38 25.12 -8.59
C GLY A 352 -8.76 24.86 -7.98
N LEU A 353 -9.05 25.40 -6.77
CA LEU A 353 -10.41 25.49 -6.23
C LEU A 353 -11.15 26.74 -6.72
N TRP A 354 -10.43 27.71 -7.29
CA TRP A 354 -11.00 28.93 -7.86
C TRP A 354 -12.03 28.60 -8.95
N ARG A 355 -13.17 29.30 -8.92
CA ARG A 355 -14.30 29.14 -9.84
C ARG A 355 -14.60 30.47 -10.54
N PRO A 356 -15.08 30.46 -11.80
CA PRO A 356 -15.60 31.68 -12.43
C PRO A 356 -16.72 32.28 -11.58
N GLY A 357 -16.53 33.50 -11.10
CA GLY A 357 -17.41 34.17 -10.13
C GLY A 357 -16.70 34.58 -8.82
N VAL A 358 -15.55 33.98 -8.50
CA VAL A 358 -14.66 34.42 -7.43
C VAL A 358 -14.00 35.75 -7.84
N ALA A 359 -14.23 36.81 -7.07
CA ALA A 359 -13.70 38.14 -7.39
C ALA A 359 -12.16 38.12 -7.40
N LEU A 360 -11.57 38.63 -8.48
CA LEU A 360 -10.19 39.10 -8.43
C LEU A 360 -10.19 40.36 -7.56
N ASP A 361 -9.21 40.51 -6.67
CA ASP A 361 -9.08 41.70 -5.85
C ASP A 361 -8.94 42.93 -6.77
N GLU A 362 -10.00 43.75 -6.84
CA GLU A 362 -10.00 44.95 -7.68
C GLU A 362 -8.85 45.85 -7.25
N ARG A 363 -8.08 46.34 -8.24
CA ARG A 363 -6.86 47.10 -7.97
C ARG A 363 -7.25 48.34 -7.16
N TYR A 364 -6.63 48.46 -5.98
CA TYR A 364 -6.74 49.58 -5.07
C TYR A 364 -6.49 50.90 -5.81
N ALA A 365 -7.57 51.58 -6.22
CA ALA A 365 -7.54 52.95 -6.69
C ALA A 365 -7.74 53.86 -5.48
N PRO A 366 -6.77 54.72 -5.11
CA PRO A 366 -6.97 55.67 -4.03
C PRO A 366 -8.09 56.66 -4.43
N ALA A 367 -9.03 56.87 -3.53
CA ALA A 367 -10.21 57.69 -3.79
C ALA A 367 -9.85 59.16 -4.07
N PRO A 368 -10.44 59.80 -5.10
CA PRO A 368 -10.49 61.26 -5.19
C PRO A 368 -11.43 61.78 -4.10
N GLY A 369 -10.98 62.78 -3.34
CA GLY A 369 -11.78 63.44 -2.32
C GLY A 369 -12.99 64.17 -2.90
N ALA A 370 -14.08 64.23 -2.13
CA ALA A 370 -15.32 64.88 -2.53
C ALA A 370 -15.19 66.41 -2.64
N SER A 371 -15.74 66.99 -3.71
CA SER A 371 -16.25 68.37 -3.74
C SER A 371 -17.19 68.59 -4.92
N GLY A 372 -18.49 68.72 -4.61
CA GLY A 372 -19.26 69.90 -5.01
C GLY A 372 -19.82 70.05 -6.45
N VAL A 373 -21.14 70.28 -6.47
CA VAL A 373 -21.88 71.18 -7.38
C VAL A 373 -22.37 70.61 -8.72
N CYS A 374 -23.47 71.21 -9.19
CA CYS A 374 -24.53 70.64 -10.02
C CYS A 374 -24.33 70.74 -11.55
N GLU A 375 -25.24 70.02 -12.22
CA GLU A 375 -26.01 70.43 -13.40
C GLU A 375 -25.63 69.88 -14.81
N ARG A 376 -26.71 69.57 -15.57
CA ARG A 376 -26.83 69.40 -17.05
C ARG A 376 -26.38 68.11 -17.74
N THR A 377 -27.39 67.33 -18.16
CA THR A 377 -27.54 66.71 -19.50
C THR A 377 -27.31 67.72 -20.66
N PRO A 378 -27.07 67.33 -21.93
CA PRO A 378 -27.35 66.03 -22.58
C PRO A 378 -26.28 65.54 -23.62
N LEU A 379 -26.68 64.59 -24.47
CA LEU A 379 -26.22 64.27 -25.86
C LEU A 379 -25.21 63.13 -26.12
N ALA A 380 -25.75 62.10 -26.78
CA ALA A 380 -25.30 61.46 -28.03
C ALA A 380 -23.99 60.64 -28.14
N GLU A 381 -24.19 59.45 -28.73
CA GLU A 381 -23.31 58.60 -29.56
C GLU A 381 -22.20 59.31 -30.39
N PRO A 382 -21.11 58.61 -30.82
CA PRO A 382 -21.19 57.27 -31.42
C PRO A 382 -20.04 56.26 -31.21
N ALA A 383 -20.27 55.05 -31.71
CA ALA A 383 -19.32 53.93 -31.71
C ALA A 383 -18.06 54.17 -32.59
N PRO A 384 -16.88 53.66 -32.18
CA PRO A 384 -15.69 53.62 -33.03
C PRO A 384 -15.70 52.42 -33.99
N LYS A 385 -15.64 52.77 -35.27
CA LYS A 385 -15.65 51.92 -36.48
C LYS A 385 -14.63 50.78 -36.46
N GLU A 386 -14.97 49.70 -37.16
CA GLU A 386 -14.05 48.65 -37.58
C GLU A 386 -12.80 49.23 -38.27
N ARG A 387 -11.62 48.68 -37.95
CA ARG A 387 -10.43 48.72 -38.81
C ARG A 387 -9.97 47.29 -39.04
N LYS A 388 -9.86 46.91 -40.32
CA LYS A 388 -9.67 45.53 -40.78
C LYS A 388 -8.41 45.44 -41.64
N ALA A 389 -7.38 44.75 -41.15
CA ALA A 389 -6.31 44.08 -41.91
C ALA A 389 -5.28 43.44 -40.93
N PRO A 390 -4.55 42.37 -41.30
CA PRO A 390 -4.78 41.40 -42.38
C PRO A 390 -4.96 39.95 -41.85
N GLU A 391 -5.32 39.03 -42.76
CA GLU A 391 -5.49 37.60 -42.44
C GLU A 391 -4.16 36.87 -42.25
N THR A 392 -3.95 36.27 -41.08
CA THR A 392 -3.57 34.83 -40.93
C THR A 392 -3.73 34.37 -39.48
N ALA A 393 -4.93 34.54 -38.92
CA ALA A 393 -5.26 33.85 -37.66
C ALA A 393 -5.38 32.33 -37.92
N PRO A 394 -4.83 31.46 -37.06
CA PRO A 394 -5.14 30.04 -37.13
C PRO A 394 -6.65 29.85 -36.94
N ARG A 395 -7.30 29.19 -37.90
CA ARG A 395 -8.74 28.87 -37.86
C ARG A 395 -9.06 28.26 -36.49
N GLN A 396 -10.13 28.73 -35.84
CA GLN A 396 -10.41 28.46 -34.43
C GLN A 396 -10.23 26.98 -34.08
N PRO A 397 -9.46 26.64 -33.02
CA PRO A 397 -9.12 25.26 -32.65
C PRO A 397 -10.27 24.25 -32.65
N ALA A 398 -11.47 24.66 -32.21
CA ALA A 398 -12.66 23.82 -32.19
C ALA A 398 -13.20 23.48 -33.60
N VAL A 399 -13.03 24.36 -34.59
CA VAL A 399 -13.43 24.11 -35.99
C VAL A 399 -12.51 23.06 -36.64
N VAL A 400 -11.21 23.14 -36.37
CA VAL A 400 -10.23 22.16 -36.87
C VAL A 400 -10.44 20.79 -36.23
N LEU A 401 -10.66 20.77 -34.90
CA LEU A 401 -10.98 19.54 -34.16
C LEU A 401 -12.30 18.91 -34.64
N ARG A 402 -13.34 19.72 -34.89
CA ARG A 402 -14.62 19.27 -35.44
C ARG A 402 -14.43 18.55 -36.77
N GLY A 403 -13.71 19.15 -37.73
CA GLY A 403 -13.48 18.54 -39.04
C GLY A 403 -12.80 17.17 -38.97
N VAL A 404 -11.81 16.99 -38.09
CA VAL A 404 -11.18 15.69 -37.86
C VAL A 404 -12.14 14.68 -37.24
N LEU A 405 -13.00 15.10 -36.31
CA LEU A 405 -13.99 14.21 -35.71
C LEU A 405 -15.10 13.80 -36.69
N GLU A 406 -15.48 14.68 -37.62
CA GLU A 406 -16.41 14.33 -38.72
C GLU A 406 -15.79 13.31 -39.70
N GLU A 407 -14.48 13.40 -39.96
CA GLU A 407 -13.75 12.39 -40.75
C GLU A 407 -13.69 11.04 -40.03
N VAL A 408 -13.39 11.04 -38.72
CA VAL A 408 -13.37 9.85 -37.85
C VAL A 408 -14.77 9.21 -37.77
N ALA A 409 -15.82 10.03 -37.71
CA ALA A 409 -17.22 9.61 -37.74
C ALA A 409 -17.58 8.91 -39.05
N ALA A 410 -17.25 9.54 -40.19
CA ALA A 410 -17.51 9.01 -41.52
C ALA A 410 -16.75 7.69 -41.82
N LYS A 411 -15.60 7.49 -41.17
CA LYS A 411 -14.82 6.25 -41.23
C LYS A 411 -15.32 5.14 -40.30
N GLY A 412 -16.32 5.39 -39.45
CA GLY A 412 -16.81 4.41 -38.47
C GLY A 412 -15.79 4.08 -37.38
N THR A 413 -14.94 5.04 -37.02
CA THR A 413 -13.82 4.85 -36.08
C THR A 413 -13.97 5.71 -34.83
N THR A 414 -13.15 5.44 -33.81
CA THR A 414 -12.94 6.31 -32.64
C THR A 414 -11.49 6.76 -32.60
N ILE A 415 -11.19 7.89 -31.97
CA ILE A 415 -9.83 8.45 -31.91
C ILE A 415 -9.44 8.79 -30.46
N THR A 416 -8.16 8.67 -30.13
CA THR A 416 -7.59 9.05 -28.84
C THR A 416 -7.00 10.45 -28.86
N TRP A 417 -6.78 11.05 -27.69
CA TRP A 417 -6.07 12.34 -27.62
C TRP A 417 -4.64 12.26 -28.18
N SER A 418 -3.95 11.11 -28.06
CA SER A 418 -2.61 10.92 -28.62
C SER A 418 -2.63 10.94 -30.15
N GLU A 419 -3.58 10.24 -30.77
CA GLU A 419 -3.77 10.24 -32.23
C GLU A 419 -4.27 11.61 -32.75
N LEU A 420 -5.08 12.33 -31.96
CA LEU A 420 -5.42 13.72 -32.26
C LEU A 420 -4.19 14.63 -32.22
N THR A 421 -3.28 14.46 -31.26
CA THR A 421 -2.01 15.20 -31.20
C THR A 421 -1.11 14.90 -32.39
N GLU A 422 -1.05 13.66 -32.87
CA GLU A 422 -0.30 13.30 -34.08
C GLU A 422 -0.87 13.97 -35.34
N ARG A 423 -2.20 14.12 -35.43
CA ARG A 423 -2.88 14.75 -36.60
C ARG A 423 -2.97 16.28 -36.55
N LEU A 424 -3.04 16.86 -35.35
CA LEU A 424 -3.30 18.30 -35.14
C LEU A 424 -2.08 19.06 -34.60
N GLY A 425 -1.08 18.36 -34.06
CA GLY A 425 0.11 18.94 -33.46
C GLY A 425 0.04 19.10 -31.93
N LYS A 426 1.18 19.44 -31.32
CA LYS A 426 1.40 19.42 -29.86
C LYS A 426 0.46 20.33 -29.04
N TRP A 427 -0.12 21.37 -29.63
CA TRP A 427 -1.04 22.29 -28.94
C TRP A 427 -2.27 21.58 -28.33
N VAL A 428 -2.64 20.40 -28.85
CA VAL A 428 -3.70 19.55 -28.30
C VAL A 428 -3.25 18.81 -27.03
N ASP A 429 -1.98 18.42 -26.92
CA ASP A 429 -1.46 17.73 -25.74
C ASP A 429 -0.97 18.69 -24.66
N ASP A 430 -0.37 19.82 -25.06
CA ASP A 430 0.02 20.90 -24.14
C ASP A 430 -1.20 21.59 -23.48
N ALA A 431 -2.41 21.36 -24.01
CA ALA A 431 -3.65 21.85 -23.42
C ALA A 431 -4.02 21.08 -22.13
N PRO A 432 -4.25 21.76 -20.99
CA PRO A 432 -4.74 21.11 -19.77
C PRO A 432 -6.14 20.53 -19.95
N ASN A 433 -6.52 19.55 -19.13
CA ASN A 433 -7.79 18.82 -19.25
C ASN A 433 -9.03 19.74 -19.28
N SER A 434 -9.03 20.87 -18.58
CA SER A 434 -10.08 21.89 -18.66
C SER A 434 -10.23 22.45 -20.08
N LYS A 435 -9.12 22.89 -20.68
CA LYS A 435 -9.09 23.42 -22.05
C LYS A 435 -9.46 22.35 -23.09
N ARG A 436 -9.11 21.08 -22.85
CA ARG A 436 -9.59 19.94 -23.67
C ARG A 436 -11.10 19.74 -23.55
N GLN A 437 -11.70 19.91 -22.37
CA GLN A 437 -13.16 19.89 -22.19
C GLN A 437 -13.83 21.06 -22.90
N ASP A 438 -13.29 22.28 -22.78
CA ASP A 438 -13.81 23.47 -23.46
C ASP A 438 -13.85 23.25 -24.98
N LEU A 439 -12.78 22.72 -25.57
CA LEU A 439 -12.72 22.39 -27.00
C LEU A 439 -13.79 21.37 -27.40
N LEU A 440 -14.03 20.32 -26.61
CA LEU A 440 -15.09 19.34 -26.91
C LEU A 440 -16.51 19.94 -26.78
N VAL A 441 -16.73 20.86 -25.83
CA VAL A 441 -18.00 21.59 -25.72
C VAL A 441 -18.21 22.51 -26.92
N GLU A 442 -17.18 23.22 -27.39
CA GLU A 442 -17.26 24.06 -28.59
C GLU A 442 -17.34 23.25 -29.91
N VAL A 443 -16.92 21.98 -29.92
CA VAL A 443 -17.11 21.05 -31.06
C VAL A 443 -18.57 20.63 -31.23
N ASP A 444 -19.35 20.54 -30.15
CA ASP A 444 -20.75 20.10 -30.20
C ASP A 444 -21.77 21.26 -30.12
N LYS A 445 -21.30 22.52 -30.03
CA LYS A 445 -22.13 23.72 -30.12
C LYS A 445 -22.35 24.18 -31.58
N PRO A 446 -23.48 24.86 -31.89
CA PRO A 446 -24.71 24.86 -31.12
C PRO A 446 -25.34 23.46 -31.14
N ARG A 447 -25.89 23.03 -30.00
CA ARG A 447 -26.54 21.71 -29.91
C ARG A 447 -27.87 21.76 -30.65
N VAL A 448 -27.94 21.05 -31.77
CA VAL A 448 -29.21 20.73 -32.43
C VAL A 448 -29.77 19.46 -31.78
N PRO A 449 -31.03 19.44 -31.29
CA PRO A 449 -31.70 18.20 -30.90
C PRO A 449 -31.62 17.14 -32.02
N ASP A 450 -31.59 15.87 -31.64
CA ASP A 450 -31.49 14.70 -32.53
C ASP A 450 -30.22 14.57 -33.40
N ARG A 451 -29.30 15.54 -33.41
CA ARG A 451 -27.95 15.37 -33.99
C ARG A 451 -27.02 14.66 -33.00
N PRO A 452 -26.32 13.58 -33.39
CA PRO A 452 -25.42 12.87 -32.49
C PRO A 452 -24.11 13.64 -32.28
N LEU A 453 -23.50 13.45 -31.11
CA LEU A 453 -22.35 14.22 -30.64
C LEU A 453 -21.03 13.69 -31.22
N LEU A 454 -20.16 14.62 -31.64
CA LEU A 454 -18.82 14.30 -32.16
C LEU A 454 -17.82 14.07 -31.02
N SER A 455 -17.98 14.73 -29.88
CA SER A 455 -17.05 14.57 -28.73
C SER A 455 -17.00 13.15 -28.17
N VAL A 456 -18.05 12.34 -28.37
CA VAL A 456 -18.14 10.95 -27.89
C VAL A 456 -17.21 10.02 -28.68
N LEU A 457 -16.78 10.40 -29.88
CA LEU A 457 -15.79 9.66 -30.67
C LEU A 457 -14.37 9.75 -30.09
N VAL A 458 -14.12 10.67 -29.16
CA VAL A 458 -12.85 10.76 -28.44
C VAL A 458 -12.84 9.79 -27.27
N VAL A 459 -11.96 8.81 -27.32
CA VAL A 459 -11.84 7.73 -26.33
C VAL A 459 -10.45 7.71 -25.68
N THR A 460 -10.36 7.00 -24.56
CA THR A 460 -9.08 6.59 -23.97
C THR A 460 -8.40 5.53 -24.82
N HIS A 461 -7.10 5.31 -24.62
CA HIS A 461 -6.33 4.22 -25.25
C HIS A 461 -6.86 2.80 -24.95
N LEU A 462 -7.83 2.66 -24.03
CA LEU A 462 -8.53 1.41 -23.72
C LEU A 462 -9.88 1.29 -24.43
N GLY A 463 -10.19 2.17 -25.39
CA GLY A 463 -11.48 2.23 -26.08
C GLY A 463 -12.66 2.66 -25.19
N ARG A 464 -12.39 3.17 -23.97
CA ARG A 464 -13.42 3.64 -23.04
C ARG A 464 -13.69 5.14 -23.22
N PRO A 465 -14.91 5.63 -22.94
CA PRO A 465 -15.21 7.06 -22.91
C PRO A 465 -14.26 7.84 -22.00
N LEU A 466 -14.05 9.13 -22.29
CA LEU A 466 -13.19 9.99 -21.47
C LEU A 466 -13.73 10.09 -20.02
N PRO A 467 -12.86 10.08 -18.99
CA PRO A 467 -13.29 10.17 -17.58
C PRO A 467 -14.12 11.43 -17.24
N TYR A 468 -13.97 12.49 -18.04
CA TYR A 468 -14.71 13.74 -17.93
C TYR A 468 -15.83 13.92 -18.97
N LEU A 469 -16.17 12.89 -19.77
CA LEU A 469 -17.26 12.99 -20.75
C LEU A 469 -18.57 13.44 -20.09
N GLY A 470 -18.91 12.90 -18.91
CA GLY A 470 -20.10 13.34 -18.16
C GLY A 470 -20.09 14.82 -17.75
N GLN A 471 -18.93 15.49 -17.68
CA GLN A 471 -18.81 16.93 -17.46
C GLN A 471 -19.08 17.71 -18.75
N VAL A 472 -18.56 17.24 -19.88
CA VAL A 472 -18.84 17.78 -21.23
C VAL A 472 -20.33 17.72 -21.53
N LEU A 473 -20.98 16.57 -21.26
CA LEU A 473 -22.42 16.37 -21.46
C LEU A 473 -23.28 17.37 -20.66
N ARG A 474 -22.97 17.57 -19.37
CA ARG A 474 -23.69 18.56 -18.55
C ARG A 474 -23.54 19.98 -19.09
N ARG A 475 -22.35 20.36 -19.58
CA ARG A 475 -22.10 21.66 -20.22
C ARG A 475 -22.79 21.83 -21.58
N LEU A 476 -23.22 20.73 -22.21
CA LEU A 476 -24.07 20.71 -23.41
C LEU A 476 -25.58 20.57 -23.09
N GLY A 477 -25.96 20.65 -21.80
CA GLY A 477 -27.35 20.48 -21.35
C GLY A 477 -27.90 19.06 -21.57
N VAL A 478 -27.04 18.05 -21.70
CA VAL A 478 -27.42 16.64 -21.86
C VAL A 478 -27.45 15.98 -20.49
N ALA A 479 -28.54 15.28 -20.17
CA ALA A 479 -28.66 14.48 -18.96
C ALA A 479 -27.62 13.34 -18.99
N ALA A 480 -26.51 13.53 -18.27
CA ALA A 480 -25.44 12.55 -18.17
C ALA A 480 -25.86 11.40 -17.23
N PRO A 481 -25.71 10.13 -17.63
CA PRO A 481 -26.04 9.00 -16.75
C PRO A 481 -25.26 9.02 -15.43
N ALA A 482 -25.94 8.71 -14.32
CA ALA A 482 -25.39 8.84 -12.97
C ALA A 482 -24.32 7.79 -12.59
N THR A 483 -24.25 6.66 -13.30
CA THR A 483 -23.29 5.57 -13.04
C THR A 483 -22.30 5.40 -14.20
N GLU A 484 -21.07 4.96 -13.90
CA GLU A 484 -20.04 4.75 -14.93
C GLU A 484 -20.49 3.70 -15.97
N ALA A 485 -21.16 2.63 -15.54
CA ALA A 485 -21.70 1.61 -16.43
C ALA A 485 -22.79 2.16 -17.38
N ALA A 486 -23.70 3.00 -16.88
CA ALA A 486 -24.71 3.63 -17.71
C ALA A 486 -24.10 4.68 -18.65
N LEU A 487 -23.07 5.42 -18.23
CA LEU A 487 -22.32 6.34 -19.09
C LEU A 487 -21.59 5.58 -20.22
N GLN A 488 -21.02 4.41 -19.95
CA GLN A 488 -20.40 3.55 -20.96
C GLN A 488 -21.42 3.01 -21.97
N GLN A 489 -22.59 2.53 -21.52
CA GLN A 489 -23.66 2.05 -22.40
C GLN A 489 -24.24 3.18 -23.26
N TRP A 490 -24.49 4.35 -22.65
CA TRP A 490 -24.96 5.54 -23.33
C TRP A 490 -23.95 6.02 -24.38
N ALA A 491 -22.66 6.08 -24.04
CA ALA A 491 -21.62 6.50 -24.97
C ALA A 491 -21.49 5.54 -26.16
N ALA A 492 -21.57 4.22 -25.94
CA ALA A 492 -21.57 3.24 -27.02
C ALA A 492 -22.75 3.46 -27.99
N ALA A 493 -23.97 3.63 -27.46
CA ALA A 493 -25.16 3.90 -28.27
C ALA A 493 -25.10 5.26 -29.00
N GLN A 494 -24.37 6.25 -28.47
CA GLN A 494 -24.14 7.51 -29.15
C GLN A 494 -23.05 7.40 -30.23
N ILE A 495 -21.97 6.64 -30.02
CA ILE A 495 -20.96 6.36 -31.04
C ILE A 495 -21.61 5.71 -32.26
N GLU A 496 -22.45 4.68 -32.05
CA GLU A 496 -23.20 4.02 -33.13
C GLU A 496 -24.10 5.01 -33.89
N LYS A 497 -24.78 5.93 -33.19
CA LYS A 497 -25.57 7.01 -33.82
C LYS A 497 -24.71 8.00 -34.60
N THR A 498 -23.56 8.42 -34.06
CA THR A 498 -22.62 9.32 -34.75
C THR A 498 -22.07 8.67 -36.01
N HIS A 499 -21.69 7.39 -35.96
CA HIS A 499 -21.27 6.62 -37.13
C HIS A 499 -22.40 6.47 -38.17
N ALA A 500 -23.63 6.17 -37.74
CA ALA A 500 -24.77 6.06 -38.65
C ALA A 500 -25.11 7.39 -39.35
N ALA A 501 -25.05 8.51 -38.63
CA ALA A 501 -25.35 9.84 -39.18
C ALA A 501 -24.28 10.34 -40.16
N TYR A 502 -23.01 10.00 -39.94
CA TYR A 502 -21.88 10.51 -40.73
C TYR A 502 -21.35 9.52 -41.79
N GLY A 503 -21.63 8.21 -41.67
CA GLY A 503 -21.28 7.19 -42.67
C GLY A 503 -22.11 7.25 -43.97
N GLY A 504 -23.18 8.04 -43.99
CA GLY A 504 -24.18 8.10 -45.06
C GLY A 504 -23.76 8.84 -46.35
N ARG A 505 -22.54 8.64 -46.87
CA ARG A 505 -22.13 9.19 -48.19
C ARG A 505 -21.82 8.15 -49.27
N ARG A 506 -22.58 7.04 -49.28
CA ARG A 506 -22.90 6.26 -50.49
C ARG A 506 -24.23 5.51 -50.32
N ALA A 507 -25.02 5.44 -51.40
CA ALA A 507 -26.30 4.74 -51.54
C ALA A 507 -27.46 5.18 -50.62
N ARG A 508 -28.28 6.11 -51.12
CA ARG A 508 -29.68 6.29 -50.68
C ARG A 508 -30.60 5.75 -51.78
N VAL A 509 -31.33 4.68 -51.50
CA VAL A 509 -32.53 4.28 -52.24
C VAL A 509 -33.64 4.10 -51.20
N PRO A 510 -34.80 4.77 -51.33
CA PRO A 510 -35.88 4.67 -50.36
C PRO A 510 -36.89 3.58 -50.75
N ALA A 511 -37.32 2.77 -49.78
CA ALA A 511 -38.53 1.96 -49.92
C ALA A 511 -39.22 1.77 -48.54
N ALA A 512 -40.48 2.21 -48.50
CA ALA A 512 -41.69 1.73 -47.81
C ALA A 512 -41.66 0.74 -46.60
N PRO A 513 -42.73 0.68 -45.78
CA PRO A 513 -42.62 0.38 -44.35
C PRO A 513 -43.15 -1.00 -43.88
N SER A 514 -42.87 -1.28 -42.60
CA SER A 514 -43.57 -2.24 -41.70
C SER A 514 -43.32 -3.75 -41.95
N PRO A 515 -43.70 -4.64 -41.01
CA PRO A 515 -43.71 -4.54 -39.54
C PRO A 515 -42.86 -5.67 -38.88
N GLY A 516 -42.61 -5.61 -37.57
CA GLY A 516 -41.94 -6.71 -36.87
C GLY A 516 -41.30 -6.37 -35.54
N ALA A 517 -42.12 -6.10 -34.51
CA ALA A 517 -41.70 -6.41 -33.15
C ALA A 517 -41.62 -7.95 -32.99
N ASP A 518 -40.87 -8.41 -31.99
CA ASP A 518 -40.77 -9.83 -31.59
C ASP A 518 -40.15 -10.82 -32.59
N GLN A 519 -38.85 -10.64 -32.87
CA GLN A 519 -37.83 -11.71 -32.70
C GLN A 519 -36.39 -11.22 -32.96
N ALA A 520 -35.68 -10.82 -31.90
CA ALA A 520 -34.22 -10.63 -31.90
C ALA A 520 -33.57 -11.14 -30.61
N VAL A 521 -33.96 -12.36 -30.21
CA VAL A 521 -33.37 -13.04 -29.04
C VAL A 521 -31.94 -13.48 -29.36
N ALA A 522 -31.01 -12.98 -28.53
CA ALA A 522 -29.69 -13.58 -28.26
C ALA A 522 -28.81 -14.02 -29.45
N LYS A 523 -28.21 -13.05 -30.17
CA LYS A 523 -26.82 -13.24 -30.63
C LYS A 523 -25.87 -12.81 -29.52
N GLY A 524 -25.23 -13.79 -28.87
CA GLY A 524 -24.36 -13.56 -27.72
C GLY A 524 -23.14 -12.72 -28.09
N ARG A 525 -22.89 -11.64 -27.34
CA ARG A 525 -21.68 -10.82 -27.48
C ARG A 525 -20.44 -11.70 -27.28
N ALA A 526 -19.48 -11.60 -28.18
CA ALA A 526 -18.19 -12.29 -28.06
C ALA A 526 -17.45 -11.79 -26.79
N PRO A 527 -16.78 -12.67 -26.03
CA PRO A 527 -16.01 -12.28 -24.85
C PRO A 527 -14.91 -11.27 -25.19
N SER A 528 -14.61 -10.36 -24.26
CA SER A 528 -13.48 -9.45 -24.45
C SER A 528 -12.15 -10.18 -24.30
N GLU A 529 -11.09 -9.64 -24.88
CA GLU A 529 -9.73 -10.14 -24.71
C GLU A 529 -9.30 -10.17 -23.23
N SER A 530 -9.87 -9.28 -22.39
CA SER A 530 -9.67 -9.29 -20.94
C SER A 530 -10.30 -10.52 -20.28
N ASP A 531 -11.52 -10.89 -20.68
CA ASP A 531 -12.23 -12.06 -20.15
C ASP A 531 -11.53 -13.36 -20.55
N LEU A 532 -11.03 -13.43 -21.79
CA LEU A 532 -10.22 -14.54 -22.29
C LEU A 532 -8.89 -14.65 -21.52
N ARG A 533 -8.20 -13.54 -21.23
CA ARG A 533 -7.01 -13.51 -20.36
C ARG A 533 -7.31 -13.95 -18.94
N HIS A 534 -8.47 -13.55 -18.38
CA HIS A 534 -8.89 -13.98 -17.05
C HIS A 534 -9.15 -15.49 -17.02
N ALA A 535 -9.91 -16.01 -17.98
CA ALA A 535 -10.18 -17.45 -18.08
C ALA A 535 -8.90 -18.25 -18.32
N HIS A 536 -7.94 -17.75 -19.11
CA HIS A 536 -6.63 -18.39 -19.25
C HIS A 536 -5.87 -18.51 -17.92
N ARG A 537 -5.86 -17.46 -17.08
CA ARG A 537 -5.29 -17.54 -15.72
C ARG A 537 -6.03 -18.56 -14.85
N LYS A 538 -7.37 -18.52 -14.85
CA LYS A 538 -8.21 -19.44 -14.07
C LYS A 538 -7.98 -20.91 -14.45
N ARG A 539 -7.81 -21.22 -15.75
CA ARG A 539 -7.43 -22.56 -16.23
C ARG A 539 -6.03 -23.00 -15.75
N ALA A 540 -5.07 -22.08 -15.67
CA ALA A 540 -3.73 -22.40 -15.19
C ALA A 540 -3.74 -22.73 -13.69
N GLU A 541 -4.45 -21.91 -12.91
CA GLU A 541 -4.66 -22.07 -11.46
C GLU A 541 -5.36 -23.41 -11.13
N ILE A 542 -6.45 -23.75 -11.83
CA ILE A 542 -7.14 -25.04 -11.64
C ILE A 542 -6.25 -26.23 -12.01
N ARG A 543 -5.42 -26.15 -13.06
CA ARG A 543 -4.47 -27.24 -13.39
C ARG A 543 -3.42 -27.43 -12.29
N GLU A 544 -2.82 -26.35 -11.80
CA GLU A 544 -1.84 -26.41 -10.71
C GLU A 544 -2.45 -27.07 -9.45
N LYS A 545 -3.70 -26.71 -9.13
CA LYS A 545 -4.46 -27.31 -8.01
C LYS A 545 -4.88 -28.75 -8.24
N LEU A 546 -5.18 -29.16 -9.48
CA LEU A 546 -5.42 -30.57 -9.81
C LEU A 546 -4.16 -31.42 -9.66
N GLU A 547 -2.99 -30.91 -10.03
CA GLU A 547 -1.72 -31.60 -9.76
C GLU A 547 -1.42 -31.71 -8.25
N GLU A 548 -1.73 -30.67 -7.48
CA GLU A 548 -1.60 -30.68 -6.01
C GLU A 548 -2.57 -31.66 -5.35
N ALA A 549 -3.82 -31.69 -5.82
CA ALA A 549 -4.84 -32.65 -5.43
C ALA A 549 -4.41 -34.09 -5.76
N ALA A 550 -3.84 -34.34 -6.94
CA ALA A 550 -3.34 -35.66 -7.33
C ALA A 550 -2.22 -36.15 -6.39
N ARG A 551 -1.24 -35.28 -6.08
CA ARG A 551 -0.17 -35.56 -5.11
C ARG A 551 -0.73 -35.85 -3.70
N THR A 552 -1.80 -35.15 -3.31
CA THR A 552 -2.46 -35.33 -2.01
C THR A 552 -3.31 -36.60 -1.97
N ARG A 553 -4.06 -36.91 -3.03
CA ARG A 553 -4.87 -38.12 -3.20
C ARG A 553 -4.01 -39.38 -3.11
N ALA A 554 -2.83 -39.38 -3.73
CA ALA A 554 -1.89 -40.50 -3.65
C ALA A 554 -1.44 -40.86 -2.21
N ARG A 555 -1.59 -39.92 -1.26
CA ARG A 555 -1.22 -40.07 0.16
C ARG A 555 -2.42 -40.16 1.11
N THR A 556 -3.65 -40.08 0.59
CA THR A 556 -4.88 -40.01 1.38
C THR A 556 -5.70 -41.28 1.20
N LYS A 557 -6.29 -41.79 2.29
CA LYS A 557 -7.18 -42.98 2.29
C LYS A 557 -8.60 -42.62 2.76
N GLY A 558 -9.54 -43.55 2.60
CA GLY A 558 -10.92 -43.43 3.10
C GLY A 558 -11.76 -42.33 2.43
N THR A 559 -12.81 -41.88 3.11
CA THR A 559 -13.83 -40.93 2.60
C THR A 559 -13.24 -39.62 2.07
N ARG A 560 -12.12 -39.14 2.64
CA ARG A 560 -11.41 -37.95 2.13
C ARG A 560 -10.81 -38.19 0.75
N ALA A 561 -10.28 -39.38 0.48
CA ALA A 561 -9.74 -39.73 -0.84
C ALA A 561 -10.84 -39.81 -1.91
N GLN A 562 -12.02 -40.31 -1.56
CA GLN A 562 -13.19 -40.34 -2.45
C GLN A 562 -13.69 -38.92 -2.77
N ARG A 563 -13.85 -38.06 -1.75
CA ARG A 563 -14.25 -36.66 -1.93
C ARG A 563 -13.22 -35.86 -2.75
N LEU A 564 -11.93 -36.08 -2.52
CA LEU A 564 -10.86 -35.45 -3.30
C LEU A 564 -10.85 -35.94 -4.76
N THR A 565 -11.14 -37.23 -5.00
CA THR A 565 -11.28 -37.78 -6.36
C THR A 565 -12.48 -37.16 -7.10
N GLN A 566 -13.63 -36.99 -6.42
CA GLN A 566 -14.79 -36.29 -6.99
C GLN A 566 -14.52 -34.79 -7.26
N ALA A 567 -13.78 -34.11 -6.38
CA ALA A 567 -13.37 -32.73 -6.59
C ALA A 567 -12.40 -32.60 -7.78
N MET A 568 -11.48 -33.55 -7.96
CA MET A 568 -10.60 -33.62 -9.13
C MET A 568 -11.39 -33.81 -10.42
N GLN A 569 -12.35 -34.76 -10.45
CA GLN A 569 -13.23 -34.97 -11.60
C GLN A 569 -14.00 -33.70 -11.99
N ARG A 570 -14.57 -32.99 -11.01
CA ARG A 570 -15.25 -31.70 -11.24
C ARG A 570 -14.30 -30.63 -11.81
N GLY A 571 -13.05 -30.57 -11.36
CA GLY A 571 -12.04 -29.66 -11.92
C GLY A 571 -11.64 -30.00 -13.35
N GLU A 572 -11.50 -31.29 -13.69
CA GLU A 572 -11.22 -31.74 -15.05
C GLU A 572 -12.39 -31.46 -16.00
N GLU A 573 -13.62 -31.76 -15.59
CA GLU A 573 -14.85 -31.46 -16.33
C GLU A 573 -15.00 -29.96 -16.58
N HIS A 574 -14.78 -29.15 -15.54
CA HIS A 574 -14.80 -27.70 -15.63
C HIS A 574 -13.74 -27.16 -16.63
N LEU A 575 -12.55 -27.75 -16.67
CA LEU A 575 -11.50 -27.40 -17.65
C LEU A 575 -11.86 -27.78 -19.10
N ARG A 576 -12.67 -28.84 -19.31
CA ARG A 576 -13.16 -29.25 -20.64
C ARG A 576 -14.22 -28.28 -21.17
N ARG A 577 -15.21 -27.92 -20.34
CA ARG A 577 -16.28 -26.96 -20.68
C ARG A 577 -15.77 -25.59 -21.14
N TYR A 578 -14.51 -25.22 -20.85
CA TYR A 578 -13.90 -23.97 -21.35
C TYR A 578 -14.02 -23.79 -22.87
N GLU A 579 -13.83 -24.86 -23.65
CA GLU A 579 -13.74 -24.76 -25.12
C GLU A 579 -15.09 -24.44 -25.76
N GLU A 580 -16.19 -24.81 -25.10
CA GLU A 580 -17.56 -24.48 -25.43
C GLU A 580 -17.90 -23.04 -25.03
N VAL A 581 -17.53 -22.62 -23.81
CA VAL A 581 -17.93 -21.31 -23.27
C VAL A 581 -17.10 -20.12 -23.75
N ARG A 582 -15.87 -20.34 -24.26
CA ARG A 582 -14.94 -19.27 -24.70
C ARG A 582 -15.46 -18.41 -25.87
N SER A 583 -16.58 -18.78 -26.47
CA SER A 583 -17.22 -18.09 -27.60
C SER A 583 -18.33 -17.11 -27.16
N HIS A 584 -18.82 -17.19 -25.91
CA HIS A 584 -20.01 -16.45 -25.45
C HIS A 584 -19.78 -15.75 -24.11
N GLN A 585 -19.82 -14.41 -24.08
CA GLN A 585 -19.41 -13.64 -22.89
C GLN A 585 -20.19 -13.99 -21.61
N ARG A 586 -21.51 -14.10 -21.68
CA ARG A 586 -22.34 -14.44 -20.50
C ARG A 586 -22.01 -15.82 -19.92
N VAL A 587 -21.79 -16.80 -20.78
CA VAL A 587 -21.48 -18.19 -20.37
C VAL A 587 -20.05 -18.27 -19.83
N LEU A 588 -19.11 -17.50 -20.40
CA LEU A 588 -17.74 -17.40 -19.87
C LEU A 588 -17.69 -16.77 -18.47
N HIS A 589 -18.52 -15.77 -18.16
CA HIS A 589 -18.60 -15.20 -16.81
C HIS A 589 -19.21 -16.19 -15.80
N ALA A 590 -20.25 -16.95 -16.18
CA ALA A 590 -20.78 -18.02 -15.34
C ALA A 590 -19.72 -19.11 -15.06
N TRP A 591 -18.98 -19.51 -16.10
CA TRP A 591 -17.85 -20.44 -15.98
C TRP A 591 -16.75 -19.90 -15.07
N LEU A 592 -16.37 -18.62 -15.16
CA LEU A 592 -15.39 -18.03 -14.23
C LEU A 592 -15.84 -18.16 -12.76
N GLY A 593 -17.11 -17.88 -12.45
CA GLY A 593 -17.66 -18.00 -11.09
C GLY A 593 -17.83 -19.45 -10.60
N GLU A 594 -18.09 -20.40 -11.51
CA GLU A 594 -18.00 -21.83 -11.18
C GLU A 594 -16.56 -22.25 -10.85
N GLY A 595 -15.57 -21.72 -11.58
CA GLY A 595 -14.15 -22.03 -11.39
C GLY A 595 -13.62 -21.64 -10.01
N ASP A 596 -14.08 -20.53 -9.45
CA ASP A 596 -13.75 -20.12 -8.07
C ASP A 596 -14.29 -21.11 -7.03
N ARG A 597 -15.48 -21.67 -7.25
CA ARG A 597 -16.06 -22.72 -6.37
C ARG A 597 -15.30 -24.05 -6.47
N VAL A 598 -14.79 -24.38 -7.65
CA VAL A 598 -13.95 -25.57 -7.87
C VAL A 598 -12.60 -25.41 -7.14
N LEU A 599 -11.97 -24.23 -7.23
CA LEU A 599 -10.72 -23.94 -6.51
C LEU A 599 -10.89 -24.04 -5.00
N ASP A 600 -11.89 -23.38 -4.44
CA ASP A 600 -12.21 -23.44 -3.00
C ASP A 600 -12.46 -24.89 -2.53
N LEU A 601 -13.19 -25.70 -3.32
CA LEU A 601 -13.39 -27.12 -3.00
C LEU A 601 -12.09 -27.93 -3.02
N LEU A 602 -11.21 -27.70 -4.00
CA LEU A 602 -9.90 -28.35 -4.08
C LEU A 602 -9.01 -27.94 -2.90
N ASP A 603 -8.90 -26.64 -2.61
CA ASP A 603 -8.08 -26.09 -1.52
C ASP A 603 -8.53 -26.59 -0.14
N ARG A 604 -9.85 -26.63 0.12
CA ARG A 604 -10.40 -27.23 1.36
C ARG A 604 -10.05 -28.71 1.53
N LEU A 605 -9.97 -29.47 0.44
CA LEU A 605 -9.70 -30.91 0.51
C LEU A 605 -8.19 -31.22 0.50
N ILE A 606 -7.36 -30.33 -0.04
CA ILE A 606 -5.89 -30.35 0.10
C ILE A 606 -5.50 -29.94 1.54
N GLY A 607 -6.09 -28.88 2.08
CA GLY A 607 -5.78 -28.28 3.38
C GLY A 607 -6.40 -28.98 4.60
N ARG A 608 -5.54 -29.55 5.46
CA ARG A 608 -5.77 -30.20 6.77
C ARG A 608 -6.20 -31.68 6.77
N PRO A 609 -5.52 -32.54 7.57
CA PRO A 609 -6.07 -33.82 7.98
C PRO A 609 -7.17 -33.61 9.03
N ILE A 610 -8.28 -34.32 8.88
CA ILE A 610 -9.25 -34.49 9.97
C ILE A 610 -8.65 -35.54 10.91
N THR A 611 -8.33 -35.15 12.14
CA THR A 611 -8.01 -36.07 13.23
C THR A 611 -9.27 -36.81 13.65
N VAL A 612 -9.62 -37.86 12.91
CA VAL A 612 -10.49 -38.92 13.43
C VAL A 612 -9.60 -39.81 14.30
N ILE A 613 -9.89 -39.88 15.59
CA ILE A 613 -9.27 -40.82 16.50
C ILE A 613 -9.86 -42.21 16.20
N THR A 614 -9.02 -43.14 15.74
CA THR A 614 -9.35 -44.58 15.71
C THR A 614 -8.24 -45.34 16.39
N VAL A 615 -8.62 -46.11 17.40
CA VAL A 615 -7.75 -46.93 18.27
C VAL A 615 -7.54 -48.31 17.64
N GLU A 616 -6.37 -48.92 17.87
CA GLU A 616 -5.99 -50.30 17.52
C GLU A 616 -5.89 -50.61 15.99
N LYS A 617 -5.09 -51.57 15.50
CA LYS A 617 -4.35 -52.70 16.12
C LYS A 617 -3.11 -53.06 15.27
N GLU A 618 -2.22 -53.90 15.78
CA GLU A 618 -1.05 -54.45 15.05
C GLU A 618 -1.44 -55.31 13.83
N HIS A 619 -0.52 -55.47 12.85
CA HIS A 619 -0.21 -56.73 12.13
C HIS A 619 1.07 -56.57 11.25
N ARG A 620 1.66 -57.69 10.78
CA ARG A 620 3.09 -57.84 10.37
C ARG A 620 3.23 -58.62 9.03
N VAL A 621 4.37 -58.49 8.32
CA VAL A 621 4.80 -59.31 7.12
C VAL A 621 4.03 -58.97 5.80
N ALA A 622 4.48 -59.04 4.52
CA ALA A 622 5.75 -59.39 3.80
C ALA A 622 5.92 -58.54 2.49
N PRO A 623 7.06 -58.62 1.75
CA PRO A 623 7.28 -58.05 0.40
C PRO A 623 6.94 -59.02 -0.76
N PRO A 624 6.87 -58.57 -2.05
CA PRO A 624 8.00 -58.78 -2.98
C PRO A 624 8.23 -57.66 -4.04
N GLU A 625 9.09 -57.95 -5.05
CA GLU A 625 9.79 -57.01 -5.95
C GLU A 625 9.09 -56.69 -7.34
N PRO A 626 9.79 -56.55 -8.50
CA PRO A 626 10.32 -55.27 -8.99
C PRO A 626 9.86 -54.84 -10.40
N GLY A 627 10.16 -53.58 -10.74
CA GLY A 627 10.60 -53.16 -12.08
C GLY A 627 9.56 -52.99 -13.19
N GLN A 628 9.53 -51.79 -13.79
CA GLN A 628 9.41 -51.68 -15.25
C GLN A 628 9.93 -50.34 -15.76
N ASP A 629 10.88 -50.43 -16.69
CA ASP A 629 11.51 -49.29 -17.36
C ASP A 629 10.57 -48.66 -18.39
N ARG A 630 10.60 -47.33 -18.56
CA ARG A 630 9.96 -46.64 -19.70
C ARG A 630 10.82 -45.50 -20.20
N THR A 631 11.46 -45.73 -21.34
CA THR A 631 12.24 -44.77 -22.12
C THR A 631 11.40 -43.56 -22.56
N PRO A 632 11.91 -42.31 -22.44
CA PRO A 632 11.19 -41.12 -22.88
C PRO A 632 11.46 -40.79 -24.36
N GLY A 633 10.41 -40.65 -25.16
CA GLY A 633 10.47 -40.14 -26.54
C GLY A 633 10.97 -38.68 -26.64
N PRO A 634 11.47 -38.27 -27.81
CA PRO A 634 12.24 -37.03 -27.96
C PRO A 634 11.37 -35.77 -27.83
N LYS A 635 11.79 -34.84 -26.97
CA LYS A 635 11.22 -33.48 -26.88
C LYS A 635 12.03 -32.50 -27.75
N PRO A 636 11.38 -31.54 -28.43
CA PRO A 636 12.07 -30.62 -29.34
C PRO A 636 13.09 -29.75 -28.59
N VAL A 637 14.31 -29.70 -29.11
CA VAL A 637 15.44 -29.01 -28.48
C VAL A 637 15.29 -27.50 -28.65
N LYS A 638 14.61 -26.85 -27.71
CA LYS A 638 14.80 -25.40 -27.47
C LYS A 638 16.27 -25.18 -27.15
N LYS A 639 17.01 -24.48 -28.03
CA LYS A 639 18.43 -24.11 -27.84
C LYS A 639 18.57 -23.47 -26.45
N LYS A 640 19.19 -24.19 -25.51
CA LYS A 640 19.34 -23.76 -24.12
C LYS A 640 20.39 -22.64 -24.07
N ASN A 641 19.97 -21.43 -23.73
CA ASN A 641 20.86 -20.29 -23.58
C ASN A 641 21.99 -20.63 -22.57
N PRO A 642 23.28 -20.62 -22.97
CA PRO A 642 24.38 -21.16 -22.16
C PRO A 642 24.52 -20.42 -20.82
N ASN A 643 24.28 -19.11 -20.81
CA ASN A 643 24.39 -18.27 -19.62
C ASN A 643 23.31 -18.65 -18.58
N LEU A 644 22.10 -19.00 -19.02
CA LEU A 644 21.04 -19.50 -18.12
C LEU A 644 21.39 -20.88 -17.53
N LYS A 645 22.09 -21.74 -18.28
CA LYS A 645 22.62 -23.02 -17.74
C LYS A 645 23.70 -22.76 -16.68
N LYS A 646 24.58 -21.78 -16.90
CA LYS A 646 25.62 -21.37 -15.94
C LYS A 646 25.02 -20.76 -14.67
N ILE A 647 24.02 -19.88 -14.79
CA ILE A 647 23.28 -19.31 -13.65
C ILE A 647 22.61 -20.39 -12.81
N ARG A 648 21.93 -21.37 -13.44
CA ARG A 648 21.32 -22.50 -12.71
C ARG A 648 22.36 -23.36 -11.97
N ARG A 649 23.54 -23.60 -12.58
CA ARG A 649 24.65 -24.30 -11.91
C ARG A 649 25.14 -23.51 -10.69
N LEU A 650 25.40 -22.22 -10.84
CA LEU A 650 25.88 -21.37 -9.75
C LEU A 650 24.86 -21.22 -8.62
N LEU A 651 23.56 -21.10 -8.94
CA LEU A 651 22.49 -21.12 -7.94
C LEU A 651 22.38 -22.47 -7.21
N GLY A 652 22.65 -23.58 -7.91
CA GLY A 652 22.75 -24.91 -7.31
C GLY A 652 23.95 -25.03 -6.36
N GLU A 653 25.13 -24.62 -6.82
CA GLU A 653 26.36 -24.60 -6.03
C GLU A 653 26.19 -23.75 -4.76
N LEU A 654 25.67 -22.52 -4.91
CA LEU A 654 25.39 -21.63 -3.77
C LEU A 654 24.38 -22.27 -2.80
N SER A 655 23.32 -22.90 -3.33
CA SER A 655 22.34 -23.61 -2.49
C SER A 655 22.91 -24.84 -1.77
N GLN A 656 23.99 -25.45 -2.26
CA GLN A 656 24.68 -26.57 -1.62
C GLN A 656 25.78 -26.10 -0.65
N THR A 657 26.59 -25.11 -1.03
CA THR A 657 27.79 -24.70 -0.27
C THR A 657 27.54 -23.61 0.77
N HIS A 658 26.37 -22.95 0.79
CA HIS A 658 26.10 -21.82 1.72
C HIS A 658 26.27 -22.09 3.21
N ARG A 659 26.33 -23.36 3.63
CA ARG A 659 26.51 -23.75 5.05
C ARG A 659 27.97 -23.88 5.47
N HIS A 660 28.90 -23.94 4.52
CA HIS A 660 30.29 -24.35 4.75
C HIS A 660 31.33 -23.48 4.02
N ARG A 661 30.92 -22.58 3.12
CA ARG A 661 31.77 -21.54 2.53
C ARG A 661 31.65 -20.24 3.33
N PRO A 662 32.73 -19.46 3.51
CA PRO A 662 32.64 -18.13 4.12
C PRO A 662 31.74 -17.20 3.29
N THR A 663 31.08 -16.26 3.96
CA THR A 663 30.12 -15.29 3.38
C THR A 663 30.68 -14.60 2.13
N GLN A 664 31.96 -14.23 2.16
CA GLN A 664 32.65 -13.57 1.04
C GLN A 664 32.70 -14.41 -0.25
N ASP A 665 32.86 -15.74 -0.16
CA ASP A 665 32.85 -16.62 -1.34
C ASP A 665 31.43 -16.86 -1.87
N LEU A 666 30.42 -16.85 -0.99
CA LEU A 666 29.02 -16.91 -1.40
C LEU A 666 28.58 -15.62 -2.10
N LEU A 667 29.10 -14.47 -1.66
CA LEU A 667 28.93 -13.19 -2.34
C LEU A 667 29.62 -13.19 -3.71
N ARG A 668 30.85 -13.73 -3.84
CA ARG A 668 31.52 -13.93 -5.14
C ARG A 668 30.68 -14.78 -6.10
N LEU A 669 30.04 -15.85 -5.62
CA LEU A 669 29.10 -16.64 -6.43
C LEU A 669 27.85 -15.82 -6.85
N LEU A 670 27.29 -14.99 -5.97
CA LEU A 670 26.18 -14.09 -6.33
C LEU A 670 26.59 -13.03 -7.37
N ASP A 671 27.79 -12.47 -7.26
CA ASP A 671 28.30 -11.49 -8.22
C ASP A 671 28.60 -12.13 -9.58
N GLU A 672 29.12 -13.36 -9.60
CA GLU A 672 29.25 -14.12 -10.85
C GLU A 672 27.87 -14.44 -11.45
N ILE A 673 26.86 -14.83 -10.64
CA ILE A 673 25.48 -14.96 -11.12
C ILE A 673 24.97 -13.63 -11.70
N GLY A 674 25.28 -12.50 -11.06
CA GLY A 674 24.98 -11.16 -11.54
C GLY A 674 25.58 -10.87 -12.93
N LYS A 675 26.90 -11.08 -13.10
CA LYS A 675 27.60 -10.94 -14.38
C LYS A 675 26.99 -11.81 -15.48
N GLN A 676 26.62 -13.06 -15.15
CA GLN A 676 25.98 -13.96 -16.11
C GLN A 676 24.54 -13.52 -16.45
N CYS A 677 23.83 -12.88 -15.53
CA CYS A 677 22.50 -12.29 -15.79
C CYS A 677 22.58 -11.05 -16.68
N ASP A 678 23.63 -10.23 -16.54
CA ASP A 678 23.88 -9.08 -17.43
C ASP A 678 24.21 -9.50 -18.87
N GLN A 679 24.68 -10.73 -19.08
CA GLN A 679 24.95 -11.33 -20.40
C GLN A 679 23.74 -12.09 -21.00
N LEU A 680 22.52 -11.90 -20.48
CA LEU A 680 21.29 -12.46 -21.05
C LEU A 680 20.51 -11.39 -21.83
N ALA A 681 20.24 -11.66 -23.11
CA ALA A 681 19.38 -10.82 -23.96
C ALA A 681 17.88 -10.83 -23.58
N GLN A 682 17.46 -11.67 -22.62
CA GLN A 682 16.09 -11.73 -22.12
C GLN A 682 16.08 -11.77 -20.58
N PRO A 683 15.02 -11.24 -19.93
CA PRO A 683 14.91 -11.26 -18.47
C PRO A 683 15.02 -12.66 -17.87
N LEU A 684 15.62 -12.76 -16.70
CA LEU A 684 15.75 -14.03 -15.98
C LEU A 684 14.36 -14.61 -15.66
N PRO A 685 14.09 -15.92 -15.90
CA PRO A 685 12.78 -16.48 -15.62
C PRO A 685 12.41 -16.38 -14.13
N VAL A 686 11.10 -16.29 -13.85
CA VAL A 686 10.57 -15.86 -12.54
C VAL A 686 11.04 -16.73 -11.37
N ALA A 687 11.27 -18.03 -11.58
CA ALA A 687 11.73 -18.95 -10.54
C ALA A 687 13.18 -18.63 -10.12
N GLU A 688 14.09 -18.51 -11.08
CA GLU A 688 15.49 -18.15 -10.85
C GLU A 688 15.61 -16.71 -10.32
N ALA A 689 14.79 -15.78 -10.82
CA ALA A 689 14.73 -14.41 -10.31
C ALA A 689 14.32 -14.35 -8.83
N LYS A 690 13.34 -15.17 -8.41
CA LYS A 690 12.99 -15.34 -6.98
C LYS A 690 14.15 -15.92 -6.17
N GLN A 691 14.89 -16.90 -6.70
CA GLN A 691 16.05 -17.49 -6.01
C GLN A 691 17.21 -16.49 -5.83
N VAL A 692 17.55 -15.70 -6.86
CA VAL A 692 18.58 -14.65 -6.75
C VAL A 692 18.18 -13.58 -5.73
N ARG A 693 16.93 -13.09 -5.78
CA ARG A 693 16.41 -12.12 -4.79
C ARG A 693 16.44 -12.67 -3.36
N ARG A 694 16.10 -13.96 -3.18
CA ARG A 694 16.17 -14.64 -1.88
C ARG A 694 17.59 -14.69 -1.33
N TRP A 695 18.56 -15.14 -2.14
CA TRP A 695 19.95 -15.26 -1.69
C TRP A 695 20.59 -13.89 -1.40
N ARG A 696 20.28 -12.87 -2.21
CA ARG A 696 20.68 -11.48 -1.94
C ARG A 696 20.19 -10.99 -0.58
N ARG A 697 18.88 -11.15 -0.28
CA ARG A 697 18.29 -10.79 1.02
C ARG A 697 18.87 -11.57 2.20
N VAL A 698 19.38 -12.79 1.99
CA VAL A 698 20.00 -13.61 3.05
C VAL A 698 21.44 -13.15 3.35
N LEU A 699 22.24 -12.83 2.33
CA LEU A 699 23.67 -12.53 2.48
C LEU A 699 23.97 -11.04 2.72
N GLU A 700 23.13 -10.11 2.27
CA GLU A 700 23.32 -8.66 2.50
C GLU A 700 23.36 -8.26 3.99
N PRO A 701 22.47 -8.77 4.88
CA PRO A 701 22.55 -8.50 6.31
C PRO A 701 23.81 -9.08 6.97
N GLN A 702 24.25 -10.27 6.53
CA GLN A 702 25.46 -10.93 7.05
C GLN A 702 26.72 -10.13 6.71
N ARG A 703 26.81 -9.60 5.48
CA ARG A 703 27.87 -8.65 5.08
C ARG A 703 27.91 -7.43 5.99
N SER A 704 26.76 -6.84 6.31
CA SER A 704 26.70 -5.67 7.21
C SER A 704 27.10 -6.00 8.65
N ALA A 705 26.78 -7.19 9.15
CA ALA A 705 27.21 -7.65 10.48
C ALA A 705 28.72 -7.92 10.54
N GLU A 706 29.32 -8.58 9.54
CA GLU A 706 30.77 -8.82 9.47
C GLU A 706 31.57 -7.51 9.40
N HIS A 707 31.10 -6.51 8.64
CA HIS A 707 31.73 -5.18 8.61
C HIS A 707 31.58 -4.43 9.95
N ALA A 708 30.46 -4.57 10.66
CA ALA A 708 30.23 -3.94 11.95
C ALA A 708 30.97 -4.62 13.12
N ALA A 709 31.40 -5.88 12.96
CA ALA A 709 32.11 -6.65 13.99
C ALA A 709 33.63 -6.37 14.03
N ARG A 710 34.18 -5.56 13.12
CA ARG A 710 35.57 -5.10 13.19
C ARG A 710 35.71 -4.03 14.29
N PRO A 711 36.54 -4.23 15.33
CA PRO A 711 36.68 -3.28 16.42
C PRO A 711 37.36 -1.98 15.95
N ALA A 712 36.77 -0.84 16.32
CA ALA A 712 37.37 0.47 16.11
C ALA A 712 38.35 0.78 17.26
N THR A 713 39.65 0.77 16.99
CA THR A 713 40.68 1.18 17.95
C THR A 713 40.67 2.70 18.10
N ALA A 714 40.43 3.20 19.31
CA ALA A 714 40.36 4.64 19.60
C ALA A 714 41.73 5.32 19.55
N PRO A 715 41.82 6.61 19.15
CA PRO A 715 43.09 7.34 19.11
C PRO A 715 43.51 7.86 20.49
N ARG A 716 44.80 7.80 20.77
CA ARG A 716 45.46 8.55 21.86
C ARG A 716 46.67 9.29 21.29
N ASN A 717 46.77 10.57 21.57
CA ASN A 717 47.83 11.45 21.06
C ASN A 717 49.14 11.23 21.81
N THR A 718 50.28 11.16 21.09
CA THR A 718 51.47 12.00 21.36
C THR A 718 52.53 11.92 20.24
N THR A 719 52.86 13.11 19.70
CA THR A 719 54.16 13.60 19.20
C THR A 719 55.28 12.66 18.69
N ALA A 720 55.70 12.97 17.46
CA ALA A 720 57.08 13.09 16.96
C ALA A 720 57.98 11.83 16.82
N GLY A 721 58.34 11.53 15.57
CA GLY A 721 59.39 10.58 15.19
C GLY A 721 59.34 10.29 13.69
N ALA A 722 60.27 10.86 12.90
CA ALA A 722 60.29 10.67 11.46
C ALA A 722 60.69 9.24 11.08
N GLY A 723 59.90 8.56 10.24
CA GLY A 723 60.22 7.19 9.81
C GLY A 723 59.13 6.52 8.98
N ARG A 724 59.15 6.76 7.66
CA ARG A 724 58.53 5.96 6.58
C ARG A 724 57.36 5.03 6.99
N THR A 725 56.13 5.54 6.95
CA THR A 725 54.93 4.69 7.01
C THR A 725 54.80 3.83 5.76
N ALA A 726 54.94 2.52 5.92
CA ALA A 726 54.40 1.55 4.97
C ALA A 726 52.86 1.50 5.13
N GLU A 727 52.13 1.69 4.04
CA GLU A 727 50.67 1.67 4.05
C GLU A 727 50.10 0.24 4.16
N PRO A 728 48.96 0.03 4.85
CA PRO A 728 48.15 -1.17 4.67
C PRO A 728 47.48 -1.17 3.29
N PRO A 729 47.13 -2.34 2.72
CA PRO A 729 46.94 -2.50 1.27
C PRO A 729 45.74 -1.72 0.70
N GLN A 730 46.03 -0.73 -0.16
CA GLN A 730 45.07 0.06 -0.95
C GLN A 730 44.43 -0.76 -2.11
N GLY A 731 43.88 -1.94 -1.83
CA GLY A 731 43.51 -2.91 -2.89
C GLY A 731 42.22 -2.63 -3.68
N ASP A 732 41.26 -1.87 -3.13
CA ASP A 732 39.86 -1.84 -3.63
C ASP A 732 39.17 -0.45 -3.53
N ARG A 733 39.89 0.64 -3.24
CA ARG A 733 39.34 2.01 -3.18
C ARG A 733 39.79 2.84 -4.37
N LEU A 734 38.89 3.65 -4.95
CA LEU A 734 39.27 4.55 -6.04
C LEU A 734 40.06 5.77 -5.53
N PRO A 735 41.12 6.20 -6.25
CA PRO A 735 41.79 7.47 -5.98
C PRO A 735 40.84 8.66 -6.09
N ALA A 736 41.03 9.70 -5.26
CA ALA A 736 40.17 10.88 -5.23
C ALA A 736 40.05 11.59 -6.61
N GLU A 737 41.11 11.61 -7.39
CA GLU A 737 41.10 12.13 -8.78
C GLU A 737 40.18 11.34 -9.71
N SER A 738 40.10 10.01 -9.53
CA SER A 738 39.20 9.15 -10.30
C SER A 738 37.74 9.40 -9.90
N ILE A 739 37.49 9.58 -8.60
CA ILE A 739 36.16 9.97 -8.09
C ILE A 739 35.75 11.34 -8.66
N GLY A 740 36.66 12.31 -8.76
CA GLY A 740 36.39 13.61 -9.38
C GLY A 740 36.01 13.53 -10.86
N LYS A 741 36.75 12.75 -11.67
CA LYS A 741 36.44 12.53 -13.10
C LYS A 741 35.08 11.84 -13.30
N LEU A 742 34.77 10.87 -12.44
CA LEU A 742 33.45 10.20 -12.45
C LEU A 742 32.33 11.12 -11.98
N ALA A 743 32.60 12.04 -11.04
CA ALA A 743 31.61 12.99 -10.53
C ALA A 743 31.10 13.93 -11.63
N VAL A 744 31.99 14.48 -12.47
CA VAL A 744 31.60 15.31 -13.62
C VAL A 744 30.64 14.57 -14.56
N THR A 745 30.97 13.31 -14.88
CA THR A 745 30.17 12.46 -15.76
C THR A 745 28.79 12.13 -15.15
N VAL A 746 28.76 11.79 -13.86
CA VAL A 746 27.52 11.51 -13.13
C VAL A 746 26.66 12.76 -12.97
N ARG A 747 27.26 13.92 -12.71
CA ARG A 747 26.56 15.20 -12.59
C ARG A 747 25.79 15.52 -13.88
N GLY A 748 26.44 15.46 -15.04
CA GLY A 748 25.79 15.68 -16.33
C GLY A 748 24.56 14.78 -16.56
N ILE A 749 24.67 13.48 -16.24
CA ILE A 749 23.55 12.53 -16.35
C ILE A 749 22.38 12.89 -15.42
N LEU A 750 22.67 13.36 -14.19
CA LEU A 750 21.64 13.76 -13.23
C LEU A 750 21.02 15.12 -13.58
N GLU A 751 21.78 16.05 -14.15
CA GLU A 751 21.23 17.30 -14.69
C GLU A 751 20.28 17.03 -15.87
N GLU A 752 20.67 16.18 -16.83
CA GLU A 752 19.78 15.73 -17.92
C GLU A 752 18.50 15.08 -17.39
N LEU A 753 18.61 14.22 -16.37
CA LEU A 753 17.47 13.58 -15.74
C LEU A 753 16.54 14.59 -15.03
N ALA A 754 17.12 15.61 -14.39
CA ALA A 754 16.40 16.71 -13.75
C ALA A 754 15.63 17.55 -14.80
N ARG A 755 16.29 17.94 -15.90
CA ARG A 755 15.67 18.64 -17.04
C ARG A 755 14.55 17.81 -17.67
N ALA A 756 14.74 16.50 -17.83
CA ALA A 756 13.78 15.58 -18.45
C ALA A 756 12.62 15.16 -17.53
N GLY A 757 12.59 15.59 -16.25
CA GLY A 757 11.53 15.26 -15.30
C GLY A 757 11.37 13.76 -14.99
N SER A 758 12.36 12.95 -15.36
CA SER A 758 12.28 11.48 -15.33
C SER A 758 12.33 10.89 -13.91
N ALA A 759 11.96 9.62 -13.76
CA ALA A 759 12.05 8.92 -12.48
C ALA A 759 13.51 8.84 -11.98
N PRO A 760 13.75 8.83 -10.65
CA PRO A 760 15.07 8.58 -10.07
C PRO A 760 15.73 7.32 -10.64
N LEU A 761 17.05 7.35 -10.82
CA LEU A 761 17.82 6.25 -11.39
C LEU A 761 18.41 5.38 -10.28
N SER A 762 18.29 4.05 -10.40
CA SER A 762 19.11 3.16 -9.59
C SER A 762 20.59 3.29 -9.98
N TRP A 763 21.51 2.92 -9.08
CA TRP A 763 22.94 2.82 -9.41
C TRP A 763 23.24 1.96 -10.66
N ARG A 764 22.39 0.96 -10.96
CA ARG A 764 22.51 0.13 -12.16
C ARG A 764 22.14 0.90 -13.43
N ASP A 765 21.15 1.77 -13.37
CA ASP A 765 20.76 2.64 -14.48
C ASP A 765 21.77 3.77 -14.69
N LEU A 766 22.28 4.35 -13.60
CA LEU A 766 23.31 5.38 -13.64
C LEU A 766 24.59 4.85 -14.32
N ARG A 767 25.05 3.65 -13.94
CA ARG A 767 26.19 2.97 -14.58
C ARG A 767 25.95 2.66 -16.07
N ARG A 768 24.71 2.32 -16.46
CA ARG A 768 24.35 2.11 -17.88
C ARG A 768 24.42 3.41 -18.68
N ARG A 769 23.89 4.52 -18.13
CA ARG A 769 23.93 5.83 -18.80
C ARG A 769 25.35 6.40 -18.87
N ALA A 770 26.20 6.12 -17.88
CA ALA A 770 27.62 6.47 -17.89
C ALA A 770 28.48 5.62 -18.87
N GLY A 771 27.87 4.92 -19.84
CA GLY A 771 28.59 4.20 -20.90
C GLY A 771 29.53 3.09 -20.42
N GLY A 772 29.37 2.60 -19.19
CA GLY A 772 30.30 1.65 -18.57
C GLY A 772 31.55 2.28 -17.93
N GLN A 773 31.72 3.60 -17.98
CA GLN A 773 32.83 4.31 -17.32
C GLN A 773 32.78 4.23 -15.78
N LEU A 774 31.59 4.01 -15.22
CA LEU A 774 31.37 3.87 -13.78
C LEU A 774 31.58 2.40 -13.34
N PRO A 775 32.65 2.06 -12.59
CA PRO A 775 32.87 0.70 -12.10
C PRO A 775 31.91 0.34 -10.95
N PRO A 776 31.85 -0.93 -10.49
CA PRO A 776 31.20 -1.28 -9.23
C PRO A 776 31.94 -0.61 -8.07
N LEU A 777 31.29 0.36 -7.42
CA LEU A 777 31.87 1.15 -6.33
C LEU A 777 31.61 0.53 -4.95
N HIS A 778 32.58 0.62 -4.05
CA HIS A 778 32.38 0.40 -2.61
C HIS A 778 31.35 1.42 -2.05
N PRO A 779 30.52 1.09 -1.03
CA PRO A 779 29.53 2.04 -0.49
C PRO A 779 30.12 3.38 -0.02
N ASP A 780 31.34 3.37 0.54
CA ASP A 780 32.05 4.60 0.91
C ASP A 780 32.38 5.46 -0.34
N ASP A 781 32.86 4.83 -1.42
CA ASP A 781 33.20 5.50 -2.68
C ASP A 781 31.94 6.02 -3.40
N GLN A 782 30.80 5.32 -3.26
CA GLN A 782 29.48 5.82 -3.69
C GLN A 782 29.09 7.10 -2.94
N SER A 783 29.36 7.17 -1.63
CA SER A 783 29.14 8.38 -0.83
C SER A 783 30.05 9.53 -1.28
N ALA A 784 31.34 9.27 -1.47
CA ALA A 784 32.34 10.26 -1.85
C ALA A 784 32.09 10.81 -3.27
N LEU A 785 31.64 9.95 -4.19
CA LEU A 785 31.23 10.33 -5.53
C LEU A 785 30.01 11.27 -5.51
N LEU A 786 28.96 10.95 -4.76
CA LEU A 786 27.77 11.81 -4.69
C LEU A 786 28.04 13.14 -3.97
N VAL A 787 28.91 13.15 -2.95
CA VAL A 787 29.44 14.41 -2.36
C VAL A 787 30.24 15.22 -3.39
N ALA A 788 31.03 14.57 -4.25
CA ALA A 788 31.76 15.27 -5.30
C ALA A 788 30.85 15.80 -6.43
N VAL A 789 29.76 15.12 -6.75
CA VAL A 789 28.73 15.55 -7.74
C VAL A 789 28.02 16.83 -7.31
N ASP A 790 27.66 16.92 -6.03
CA ASP A 790 26.87 18.02 -5.45
C ASP A 790 27.72 19.10 -4.76
N ARG A 791 29.06 19.02 -4.85
CA ARG A 791 29.99 19.98 -4.22
C ARG A 791 29.72 21.43 -4.64
N ASP A 792 29.36 21.62 -5.91
CA ASP A 792 29.11 22.93 -6.51
C ASP A 792 27.60 23.27 -6.57
N THR A 793 26.75 22.53 -5.86
CA THR A 793 25.30 22.81 -5.76
C THR A 793 25.06 23.88 -4.69
N PRO A 794 24.33 24.98 -4.95
CA PRO A 794 24.11 26.07 -3.98
C PRO A 794 23.46 25.64 -2.65
N ALA A 795 23.69 26.42 -1.59
CA ALA A 795 23.30 26.09 -0.21
C ALA A 795 21.77 25.99 -0.01
N ASP A 796 21.03 26.77 -0.78
CA ASP A 796 19.57 26.87 -0.81
C ASP A 796 18.92 25.92 -1.83
N GLU A 797 19.69 25.34 -2.75
CA GLU A 797 19.19 24.44 -3.79
C GLU A 797 19.17 22.96 -3.39
N PRO A 798 18.19 22.18 -3.89
CA PRO A 798 18.13 20.74 -3.69
C PRO A 798 19.26 20.01 -4.43
N LEU A 799 19.76 18.95 -3.82
CA LEU A 799 20.91 18.16 -4.32
C LEU A 799 20.52 17.28 -5.53
N LEU A 800 21.36 17.23 -6.56
CA LEU A 800 21.20 16.36 -7.74
C LEU A 800 21.21 14.87 -7.35
N SER A 801 21.99 14.49 -6.34
CA SER A 801 22.02 13.14 -5.76
C SER A 801 20.67 12.67 -5.19
N THR A 802 19.69 13.54 -4.96
CA THR A 802 18.32 13.13 -4.61
C THR A 802 17.68 12.22 -5.66
N LEU A 803 18.07 12.39 -6.93
CA LEU A 803 17.62 11.61 -8.08
C LEU A 803 18.31 10.25 -8.22
N VAL A 804 19.27 9.91 -7.36
CA VAL A 804 19.84 8.55 -7.28
C VAL A 804 19.03 7.75 -6.28
N ASP A 805 18.57 6.58 -6.69
CA ASP A 805 17.82 5.66 -5.84
C ASP A 805 18.73 4.57 -5.26
N GLY A 806 18.54 4.31 -3.96
CA GLY A 806 19.16 3.17 -3.29
C GLY A 806 18.54 1.85 -3.77
N SER A 807 19.11 0.73 -3.36
CA SER A 807 18.60 -0.60 -3.75
C SER A 807 17.20 -0.91 -3.17
N ASP A 808 16.17 -0.58 -3.97
CA ASP A 808 14.84 -1.20 -4.08
C ASP A 808 13.86 -1.21 -2.88
N VAL A 809 14.19 -0.73 -1.66
CA VAL A 809 13.24 -0.80 -0.50
C VAL A 809 13.19 0.42 0.46
N ALA A 810 14.14 1.37 0.43
CA ALA A 810 14.10 2.58 1.27
C ALA A 810 14.98 3.69 0.66
N PRO A 811 14.75 4.99 0.96
CA PRO A 811 15.68 6.03 0.52
C PRO A 811 17.08 5.77 1.07
N HIS A 812 18.06 6.12 0.25
CA HIS A 812 19.42 5.65 0.42
C HIS A 812 20.04 6.17 1.73
N ARG A 813 20.64 5.28 2.55
CA ARG A 813 21.54 5.67 3.65
C ARG A 813 22.60 6.71 3.23
N LEU A 814 22.96 6.73 1.94
CA LEU A 814 23.87 7.72 1.35
C LEU A 814 23.29 9.13 1.32
N TYR A 815 21.99 9.37 1.16
CA TYR A 815 21.47 10.75 1.05
C TYR A 815 21.77 11.57 2.32
N ARG A 816 21.61 10.95 3.50
CA ARG A 816 22.03 11.52 4.78
C ARG A 816 23.55 11.75 4.85
N GLN A 817 24.35 10.78 4.40
CA GLN A 817 25.82 10.91 4.39
C GLN A 817 26.32 11.97 3.40
N VAL A 818 25.65 12.16 2.27
CA VAL A 818 25.96 13.19 1.26
C VAL A 818 25.62 14.57 1.81
N ARG A 819 24.44 14.76 2.43
CA ARG A 819 24.11 16.00 3.13
C ARG A 819 25.15 16.36 4.20
N LEU A 820 25.54 15.40 5.04
CA LEU A 820 26.56 15.58 6.07
C LEU A 820 27.94 15.92 5.46
N GLY A 821 28.35 15.23 4.39
CA GLY A 821 29.60 15.49 3.67
C GLY A 821 29.64 16.84 2.93
N LEU A 822 28.47 17.47 2.72
CA LEU A 822 28.30 18.80 2.14
C LEU A 822 27.97 19.88 3.19
N GLY A 823 28.06 19.57 4.49
CA GLY A 823 27.77 20.50 5.58
C GLY A 823 26.31 20.97 5.65
N ARG A 824 25.37 20.24 5.05
CA ARG A 824 23.93 20.57 5.07
C ARG A 824 23.27 20.05 6.35
N GLU A 825 22.21 20.73 6.79
CA GLU A 825 21.46 20.33 7.98
C GLU A 825 20.97 18.87 7.90
N PRO A 826 21.14 18.09 8.99
CA PRO A 826 20.69 16.70 9.06
C PRO A 826 19.17 16.63 9.15
N VAL A 827 18.58 15.68 8.43
CA VAL A 827 17.14 15.39 8.45
C VAL A 827 16.90 14.17 9.33
N ALA A 828 15.83 14.18 10.13
CA ALA A 828 15.46 13.06 10.99
C ALA A 828 15.11 11.80 10.17
N ASP A 829 15.47 10.62 10.67
CA ASP A 829 15.26 9.36 9.95
C ASP A 829 13.75 9.06 9.68
N THR A 830 12.84 9.63 10.49
CA THR A 830 11.38 9.55 10.31
C THR A 830 10.81 10.46 9.21
N GLU A 831 11.57 11.46 8.78
CA GLU A 831 11.13 12.50 7.83
C GLU A 831 11.88 12.42 6.48
N LEU A 832 12.93 11.60 6.42
CA LEU A 832 13.87 11.49 5.31
C LEU A 832 13.18 11.19 3.95
N ASP A 833 12.20 10.29 3.94
CA ASP A 833 11.39 9.92 2.78
C ASP A 833 10.59 11.11 2.23
N ALA A 834 9.88 11.82 3.12
CA ALA A 834 9.04 12.96 2.78
C ALA A 834 9.89 14.17 2.34
N HIS A 835 11.00 14.42 3.04
CA HIS A 835 11.97 15.45 2.69
C HIS A 835 12.59 15.19 1.31
N ARG A 836 13.06 13.96 1.03
CA ARG A 836 13.59 13.60 -0.30
C ARG A 836 12.53 13.77 -1.39
N ALA A 837 11.28 13.35 -1.14
CA ALA A 837 10.20 13.51 -2.11
C ALA A 837 9.92 14.99 -2.43
N MET A 838 9.98 15.87 -1.43
CA MET A 838 9.88 17.32 -1.61
C MET A 838 11.05 17.89 -2.43
N GLU A 839 12.28 17.50 -2.09
CA GLU A 839 13.49 17.97 -2.77
C GLU A 839 13.53 17.52 -4.24
N VAL A 840 13.06 16.31 -4.58
CA VAL A 840 12.92 15.85 -5.97
C VAL A 840 11.92 16.71 -6.76
N LEU A 841 10.82 17.13 -6.14
CA LEU A 841 9.85 18.05 -6.78
C LEU A 841 10.46 19.44 -6.98
N ARG A 842 11.14 19.97 -5.97
CA ARG A 842 11.82 21.27 -6.00
C ARG A 842 12.94 21.32 -7.04
N LEU A 843 13.73 20.24 -7.14
CA LEU A 843 14.78 20.07 -8.15
C LEU A 843 14.19 20.08 -9.56
N ARG A 844 13.14 19.29 -9.81
CA ARG A 844 12.44 19.28 -11.11
C ARG A 844 11.87 20.65 -11.47
N GLN A 845 11.40 21.44 -10.50
CA GLN A 845 10.89 22.78 -10.74
C GLN A 845 12.01 23.76 -11.16
N ILE A 846 13.18 23.70 -10.54
CA ILE A 846 14.36 24.51 -10.87
C ILE A 846 14.90 24.14 -12.27
N TRP A 847 15.11 22.85 -12.52
CA TRP A 847 15.70 22.36 -13.77
C TRP A 847 14.74 22.35 -14.97
N ARG A 848 13.44 22.61 -14.78
CA ARG A 848 12.47 22.82 -15.88
C ARG A 848 12.73 24.12 -16.65
N HIS A 849 13.40 25.09 -16.04
CA HIS A 849 13.60 26.44 -16.61
C HIS A 849 15.07 26.79 -16.86
N ARG A 850 16.03 26.01 -16.34
CA ARG A 850 17.44 26.11 -16.70
C ARG A 850 17.71 25.34 -18.00
N ARG A 851 18.36 25.99 -18.96
CA ARG A 851 18.91 25.34 -20.16
C ARG A 851 20.32 24.87 -19.81
#